data_AF-A0AAX0WSX0-F1
#
_entry.id   AF-A0AAX0WSX0-F1
#
_cell.length_a   1.000
_cell.length_b   1.000
_cell.length_c   1.000
_cell.angle_alpha   90.00
_cell.angle_beta   90.00
_cell.angle_gamma   90.00
#
_symmetry.space_group_name_H-M   'P 1'
#
loop_
_entity.id
_entity.type
_entity.pdbx_description
1 polymer ?
#
loop_
_entity_poly.entity_id
_entity_poly.type
_entity_poly.pdbx_seq_one_letter_code
_entity_poly.pdbx_strand_id
1 'polypeptide(L)'
;MTIDIHKSSRLMSKMPFTSKGGRTIEMSFTSNTAKKFGVNFLQRIKTPKGLGTVIGEAGNNLWVWIDGDTGPTYWDDIQDNVFSKNGFERVHRSSDNSYPDNVTKYIENLFKCSLSELITFFQSGPMSPIYIGKSISAIEDAEKNWEGWLGYATLYMDSLYTLYHKYIQEHSHKPLDIMQRYGELSARVTSIPKIEIRDFNIPSLKNQIKEIQEQLIDLQQKKSALLEKVTTKQDQIQIEEMFKNLEQLLNDRLNKLKELEEQNNQQRNLTYGLKQVLANRQFAEFDLHNKMVEFTVNTLFGIKPKLDDKPFMKTYKAMLTEVAEYLYEQDFSEKQTEASDKTGKDEVEDHSLDDSFTGLVLAMIGGDSSIKKAYYFRMINRLENKNTQIKEMPQSFDLETWAASNPHKMVNLYRYLFNNPKFKQFQKDLSYNDYPLFAFEIIKLEMSFILALSEVQKNDSKFSIPQEMKFHAEKMVDLLVELILDGNEETAFWTEKLIKDNKNPFIQNYRVYSALAEFYATPPHVDEEKGLFYWNKGKEITQDDAEPNQQSKLINTVHTAIHGSTEIIRRSAVETLKKAHQYHYLKLASYKNSDAALLCLEHCLQNNKLDEAKQYIDLARKADPAKAAYLEAMIVSREDGDFIPHLLKAIEFGHPDAGLFLEQEIERSMQNDTMDVFKDKYLNLLHKQFVLNALPLKIIIKMIKTAYSSNEEDQQREEFVEKWMYNLLVTTKNSDMEKKTDLTVTLILDNPYLLSDEGLLLAMSILSKERFFDKKYNPLLLYAIAQIITEQDSKGPKHFFNLAIYDFLKMNTKLVVLLMNDPPSKEKLSQCKNFTDFIKNEQITIEETSKEKSESSLTSLGIFGNNNNLPEENNSSKDPSQSTIGTKKG
;
A
#
# COMPACT_ATOMS: atom_id res chain seq x y z
N MET A 1 29.43 -7.33 -26.35
CA MET A 1 29.69 -7.91 -25.00
C MET A 1 28.39 -7.70 -24.24
N THR A 2 27.78 -8.75 -23.66
CA THR A 2 26.44 -8.64 -23.06
C THR A 2 26.44 -7.61 -21.92
N ILE A 3 25.49 -6.68 -21.93
CA ILE A 3 25.34 -5.65 -20.90
C ILE A 3 24.97 -6.36 -19.58
N ASP A 4 25.83 -6.25 -18.56
CA ASP A 4 25.51 -6.69 -17.21
C ASP A 4 24.45 -5.73 -16.62
N ILE A 5 23.22 -6.25 -16.49
CA ILE A 5 22.04 -5.50 -16.04
C ILE A 5 22.24 -4.96 -14.62
N HIS A 6 22.82 -5.75 -13.72
CA HIS A 6 23.01 -5.35 -12.32
C HIS A 6 24.09 -4.28 -12.20
N LYS A 7 25.19 -4.43 -12.94
CA LYS A 7 26.25 -3.43 -12.97
C LYS A 7 25.78 -2.11 -13.59
N SER A 8 25.00 -2.19 -14.67
CA SER A 8 24.45 -1.03 -15.37
C SER A 8 23.40 -0.31 -14.52
N SER A 9 22.51 -1.05 -13.85
CA SER A 9 21.51 -0.49 -12.93
C SER A 9 22.15 0.22 -11.73
N ARG A 10 23.18 -0.39 -11.12
CA ARG A 10 23.95 0.27 -10.04
C ARG A 10 24.62 1.55 -10.53
N LEU A 11 25.22 1.53 -11.73
CA LEU A 11 25.87 2.71 -12.30
C LEU A 11 24.86 3.82 -12.59
N MET A 12 23.68 3.49 -13.12
CA MET A 12 22.58 4.43 -13.39
C MET A 12 22.04 5.12 -12.14
N SER A 13 22.21 4.53 -10.95
CA SER A 13 21.84 5.19 -9.70
C SER A 13 22.82 6.31 -9.30
N LYS A 14 24.08 6.24 -9.76
CA LYS A 14 25.16 7.19 -9.45
C LYS A 14 26.21 7.23 -10.55
N MET A 15 25.97 8.03 -11.59
CA MET A 15 26.87 8.23 -12.72
C MET A 15 27.74 9.48 -12.50
N PRO A 16 29.08 9.35 -12.52
CA PRO A 16 29.96 10.50 -12.42
C PRO A 16 30.04 11.24 -13.77
N PHE A 17 29.66 12.52 -13.79
CA PHE A 17 29.79 13.40 -14.96
C PHE A 17 30.54 14.68 -14.61
N THR A 18 31.36 15.17 -15.53
CA THR A 18 31.93 16.51 -15.44
C THR A 18 30.97 17.48 -16.14
N SER A 19 30.36 18.38 -15.37
CA SER A 19 29.47 19.42 -15.91
C SER A 19 30.20 20.39 -16.83
N LYS A 20 29.44 21.16 -17.63
CA LYS A 20 29.99 22.25 -18.46
C LYS A 20 30.87 23.23 -17.67
N GLY A 21 30.56 23.45 -16.39
CA GLY A 21 31.34 24.32 -15.49
C GLY A 21 32.60 23.67 -14.89
N GLY A 22 32.94 22.43 -15.28
CA GLY A 22 34.14 21.71 -14.82
C GLY A 22 34.00 21.01 -13.46
N ARG A 23 32.81 21.03 -12.84
CA ARG A 23 32.55 20.32 -11.58
C ARG A 23 32.11 18.88 -11.85
N THR A 24 32.65 17.93 -11.10
CA THR A 24 32.14 16.56 -11.06
C THR A 24 30.81 16.51 -10.30
N ILE A 25 29.80 15.89 -10.89
CA ILE A 25 28.45 15.77 -10.36
C ILE A 25 28.04 14.31 -10.48
N GLU A 26 27.43 13.77 -9.43
CA GLU A 26 26.78 12.46 -9.48
C GLU A 26 25.35 12.64 -10.01
N MET A 27 25.07 12.04 -11.16
CA MET A 27 23.75 12.07 -11.80
C MET A 27 23.11 10.69 -11.71
N SER A 28 21.80 10.65 -11.52
CA SER A 28 21.05 9.40 -11.55
C SER A 28 20.03 9.41 -12.68
N PHE A 29 19.72 8.27 -13.26
CA PHE A 29 18.60 8.15 -14.18
C PHE A 29 17.80 6.91 -13.83
N THR A 30 16.63 7.12 -13.23
CA THR A 30 15.74 6.05 -12.75
C THR A 30 14.42 6.06 -13.50
N SER A 31 13.57 5.04 -13.28
CA SER A 31 12.20 5.04 -13.78
C SER A 31 11.39 6.24 -13.28
N ASN A 32 11.67 6.73 -12.07
CA ASN A 32 11.05 7.95 -11.53
C ASN A 32 11.49 9.19 -12.31
N THR A 33 12.78 9.30 -12.64
CA THR A 33 13.32 10.39 -13.47
C THR A 33 12.66 10.39 -14.86
N ALA A 34 12.55 9.23 -15.50
CA ALA A 34 11.91 9.10 -16.81
C ALA A 34 10.45 9.55 -16.79
N LYS A 35 9.68 9.11 -15.78
CA LYS A 35 8.27 9.51 -15.59
C LYS A 35 8.13 11.01 -15.32
N LYS A 36 8.95 11.55 -14.41
CA LYS A 36 8.92 12.96 -13.99
C LYS A 36 9.16 13.91 -15.16
N PHE A 37 10.21 13.67 -15.95
CA PHE A 37 10.61 14.57 -17.03
C PHE A 37 10.07 14.17 -18.41
N GLY A 38 9.43 13.01 -18.55
CA GLY A 38 8.85 12.54 -19.80
C GLY A 38 9.87 12.16 -20.87
N VAL A 39 11.10 11.79 -20.46
CA VAL A 39 12.24 11.48 -21.33
C VAL A 39 12.88 10.13 -21.01
N ASN A 40 13.65 9.58 -21.95
CA ASN A 40 14.45 8.38 -21.79
C ASN A 40 15.95 8.70 -21.65
N PHE A 41 16.70 7.78 -21.04
CA PHE A 41 18.16 7.90 -20.95
C PHE A 41 18.78 7.94 -22.34
N LEU A 42 19.75 8.83 -22.56
CA LEU A 42 20.39 9.10 -23.85
C LEU A 42 19.44 9.58 -24.95
N GLN A 43 18.19 9.95 -24.64
CA GLN A 43 17.28 10.47 -25.64
C GLN A 43 17.81 11.77 -26.23
N ARG A 44 17.69 11.90 -27.55
CA ARG A 44 17.98 13.15 -28.27
C ARG A 44 16.77 14.09 -28.19
N ILE A 45 17.01 15.31 -27.73
CA ILE A 45 15.99 16.35 -27.62
C ILE A 45 16.52 17.64 -28.23
N LYS A 46 15.62 18.48 -28.75
CA LYS A 46 15.93 19.84 -29.12
C LYS A 46 15.67 20.73 -27.90
N THR A 47 16.62 21.58 -27.58
CA THR A 47 16.56 22.53 -26.46
C THR A 47 16.64 23.96 -27.01
N PRO A 48 16.35 24.99 -26.18
CA PRO A 48 16.51 26.39 -26.59
C PRO A 48 17.93 26.75 -27.04
N LYS A 49 18.94 25.98 -26.62
CA LYS A 49 20.36 26.19 -26.93
C LYS A 49 20.90 25.25 -28.02
N GLY A 50 20.03 24.44 -28.64
CA GLY A 50 20.41 23.49 -29.69
C GLY A 50 20.03 22.04 -29.35
N LEU A 51 20.49 21.10 -30.18
CA LEU A 51 20.29 19.68 -29.93
C LEU A 51 21.10 19.22 -28.70
N GLY A 52 20.53 18.28 -27.94
CA GLY A 52 21.20 17.73 -26.77
C GLY A 52 20.78 16.31 -26.44
N THR A 53 21.62 15.64 -25.64
CA THR A 53 21.43 14.27 -25.16
C THR A 53 21.05 14.28 -23.68
N VAL A 54 19.96 13.61 -23.32
CA VAL A 54 19.54 13.45 -21.93
C VAL A 54 20.51 12.54 -21.18
N ILE A 55 21.02 13.01 -20.03
CA ILE A 55 22.02 12.28 -19.23
C ILE A 55 21.44 11.78 -17.91
N GLY A 56 20.76 12.62 -17.15
CA GLY A 56 20.44 12.28 -15.76
C GLY A 56 19.72 13.38 -15.01
N GLU A 57 19.45 13.09 -13.75
CA GLU A 57 18.91 14.00 -12.75
C GLU A 57 19.92 14.15 -11.61
N ALA A 58 20.16 15.40 -11.21
CA ALA A 58 20.92 15.74 -10.00
C ALA A 58 20.37 17.05 -9.43
N GLY A 59 20.16 17.09 -8.11
CA GLY A 59 19.60 18.26 -7.44
C GLY A 59 18.19 18.62 -7.92
N ASN A 60 17.35 17.62 -8.22
CA ASN A 60 15.98 17.77 -8.72
C ASN A 60 15.84 18.35 -10.15
N ASN A 61 16.95 18.55 -10.87
CA ASN A 61 16.97 19.12 -12.22
C ASN A 61 17.38 18.09 -13.28
N LEU A 62 16.81 18.20 -14.48
CA LEU A 62 17.21 17.39 -15.64
C LEU A 62 18.49 17.93 -16.28
N TRP A 63 19.49 17.07 -16.41
CA TRP A 63 20.77 17.36 -17.03
C TRP A 63 20.84 16.81 -18.46
N VAL A 64 21.22 17.69 -19.38
CA VAL A 64 21.29 17.46 -20.82
C VAL A 64 22.66 17.91 -21.32
N TRP A 65 23.29 17.09 -22.16
CA TRP A 65 24.53 17.45 -22.83
C TRP A 65 24.22 18.07 -24.19
N ILE A 66 24.42 19.38 -24.32
CA ILE A 66 24.21 20.12 -25.58
C ILE A 66 25.34 19.83 -26.55
N ASP A 67 25.02 19.65 -27.82
CA ASP A 67 26.03 19.42 -28.86
C ASP A 67 27.04 20.58 -28.93
N GLY A 68 28.33 20.24 -28.93
CA GLY A 68 29.43 21.20 -28.90
C GLY A 68 29.85 21.67 -27.51
N ASP A 69 29.11 21.34 -26.45
CA ASP A 69 29.51 21.65 -25.08
C ASP A 69 30.52 20.62 -24.52
N THR A 70 31.34 21.07 -23.56
CA THR A 70 32.36 20.25 -22.88
C THR A 70 31.79 19.28 -21.85
N GLY A 71 30.53 19.45 -21.44
CA GLY A 71 29.87 18.59 -20.46
C GLY A 71 28.37 18.91 -20.33
N PRO A 72 27.63 18.15 -19.51
CA PRO A 72 26.19 18.36 -19.32
C PRO A 72 25.87 19.69 -18.62
N THR A 73 24.70 20.23 -18.92
CA THR A 73 24.12 21.43 -18.31
C THR A 73 22.64 21.17 -17.96
N TYR A 74 22.01 22.10 -17.26
CA TYR A 74 20.62 21.98 -16.84
C TYR A 74 19.94 23.36 -16.90
N TRP A 75 18.63 23.37 -16.70
CA TRP A 75 17.80 24.56 -16.61
C TRP A 75 17.05 24.52 -15.28
N ASP A 76 17.18 25.57 -14.46
CA ASP A 76 16.61 25.63 -13.11
C ASP A 76 15.06 25.60 -13.11
N ASP A 77 14.45 25.95 -14.24
CA ASP A 77 13.01 26.09 -14.39
C ASP A 77 12.30 24.81 -14.88
N ILE A 78 13.04 23.71 -15.07
CA ILE A 78 12.51 22.40 -15.48
C ILE A 78 12.42 21.49 -14.25
N GLN A 79 11.24 21.44 -13.64
CA GLN A 79 10.96 20.60 -12.46
C GLN A 79 10.05 19.40 -12.81
N ASP A 80 9.40 19.43 -13.99
CA ASP A 80 8.46 18.40 -14.48
C ASP A 80 8.72 18.08 -15.97
N ASN A 81 7.76 17.51 -16.68
CA ASN A 81 7.85 17.13 -18.09
C ASN A 81 8.50 18.24 -18.95
N VAL A 82 9.65 17.91 -19.55
CA VAL A 82 10.48 18.88 -20.27
C VAL A 82 9.78 19.45 -21.50
N PHE A 83 8.89 18.67 -22.13
CA PHE A 83 8.20 19.09 -23.35
C PHE A 83 7.03 20.04 -23.10
N SER A 84 6.72 20.33 -21.84
CA SER A 84 5.75 21.38 -21.46
C SER A 84 6.37 22.78 -21.47
N LYS A 85 7.70 22.90 -21.64
CA LYS A 85 8.43 24.16 -21.67
C LYS A 85 8.70 24.63 -23.09
N ASN A 86 8.54 25.94 -23.32
CA ASN A 86 8.83 26.55 -24.61
C ASN A 86 10.29 26.36 -25.02
N GLY A 87 10.50 25.90 -26.25
CA GLY A 87 11.82 25.68 -26.84
C GLY A 87 12.39 24.27 -26.62
N PHE A 88 11.68 23.38 -25.92
CA PHE A 88 12.00 21.96 -25.86
C PHE A 88 11.10 21.16 -26.80
N GLU A 89 11.70 20.39 -27.72
CA GLU A 89 10.97 19.60 -28.71
C GLU A 89 11.57 18.21 -28.85
N ARG A 90 10.75 17.23 -29.22
CA ARG A 90 11.21 15.89 -29.59
C ARG A 90 11.94 15.95 -30.94
N VAL A 91 13.03 15.20 -31.05
CA VAL A 91 13.73 15.05 -32.34
C VAL A 91 12.92 14.10 -33.22
N HIS A 92 12.44 14.61 -34.36
CA HIS A 92 11.64 13.84 -35.32
C HIS A 92 12.41 13.47 -36.60
N ARG A 93 13.56 14.10 -36.86
CA ARG A 93 14.36 13.86 -38.07
C ARG A 93 15.48 12.87 -37.78
N SER A 94 15.62 11.85 -38.62
CA SER A 94 16.67 10.84 -38.50
C SER A 94 18.09 11.42 -38.59
N SER A 95 18.29 12.53 -39.30
CA SER A 95 19.57 13.25 -39.38
C SER A 95 20.06 13.78 -38.04
N ASP A 96 19.14 14.05 -37.11
CA ASP A 96 19.41 14.75 -35.86
C ASP A 96 19.59 13.75 -34.68
N ASN A 97 19.48 12.45 -34.98
CA ASN A 97 19.71 11.34 -34.06
C ASN A 97 21.20 10.95 -33.92
N SER A 98 22.10 11.61 -34.65
CA SER A 98 23.55 11.39 -34.47
C SER A 98 24.02 11.94 -33.12
N TYR A 99 24.87 11.18 -32.44
CA TYR A 99 25.46 11.58 -31.16
C TYR A 99 26.84 12.21 -31.38
N PRO A 100 27.16 13.31 -30.68
CA PRO A 100 28.51 13.88 -30.69
C PRO A 100 29.59 12.88 -30.24
N ASP A 101 30.78 12.95 -30.83
CA ASP A 101 31.92 12.07 -30.52
C ASP A 101 32.33 12.10 -29.05
N ASN A 102 32.26 13.27 -28.42
CA ASN A 102 32.59 13.46 -27.00
C ASN A 102 31.59 12.76 -26.09
N VAL A 103 30.29 12.85 -26.39
CA VAL A 103 29.24 12.11 -25.67
C VAL A 103 29.45 10.61 -25.85
N THR A 104 29.64 10.17 -27.10
CA THR A 104 29.83 8.76 -27.46
C THR A 104 31.00 8.16 -26.69
N LYS A 105 32.21 8.73 -26.82
CA LYS A 105 33.41 8.24 -26.14
C LYS A 105 33.26 8.22 -24.62
N TYR A 106 32.61 9.23 -24.05
CA TYR A 106 32.43 9.30 -22.60
C TYR A 106 31.50 8.18 -22.10
N ILE A 107 30.33 8.04 -22.73
CA ILE A 107 29.33 7.05 -22.34
C ILE A 107 29.85 5.63 -22.56
N GLU A 108 30.50 5.36 -23.68
CA GLU A 108 31.09 4.04 -23.97
C GLU A 108 32.19 3.67 -22.98
N ASN A 109 33.02 4.64 -22.57
CA ASN A 109 34.05 4.40 -21.57
C ASN A 109 33.46 4.17 -20.16
N LEU A 110 32.35 4.84 -19.83
CA LEU A 110 31.66 4.73 -18.55
C LEU A 110 30.99 3.35 -18.40
N PHE A 111 30.25 2.91 -19.41
CA PHE A 111 29.48 1.66 -19.38
C PHE A 111 30.26 0.43 -19.91
N LYS A 112 31.42 0.65 -20.55
CA LYS A 112 32.26 -0.39 -21.17
C LYS A 112 31.54 -1.21 -22.25
N CYS A 113 30.67 -0.56 -23.02
CA CYS A 113 29.98 -1.11 -24.19
C CYS A 113 29.69 0.00 -25.21
N SER A 114 29.25 -0.36 -26.42
CA SER A 114 28.98 0.63 -27.47
C SER A 114 27.74 1.47 -27.16
N LEU A 115 27.73 2.72 -27.63
CA LEU A 115 26.59 3.63 -27.42
C LEU A 115 25.33 3.07 -28.07
N SER A 116 25.45 2.42 -29.22
CA SER A 116 24.34 1.74 -29.90
C SER A 116 23.74 0.62 -29.04
N GLU A 117 24.56 -0.22 -28.39
CA GLU A 117 24.07 -1.28 -27.51
C GLU A 117 23.31 -0.68 -26.30
N LEU A 118 23.82 0.43 -25.73
CA LEU A 118 23.17 1.12 -24.61
C LEU A 118 21.85 1.77 -25.02
N ILE A 119 21.81 2.43 -26.18
CA ILE A 119 20.60 3.03 -26.72
C ILE A 119 19.54 1.95 -26.94
N THR A 120 19.89 0.83 -27.58
CA THR A 120 18.94 -0.29 -27.74
C THR A 120 18.49 -0.84 -26.39
N PHE A 121 19.40 -0.99 -25.43
CA PHE A 121 19.08 -1.50 -24.10
C PHE A 121 18.17 -0.56 -23.28
N PHE A 122 18.41 0.76 -23.30
CA PHE A 122 17.71 1.73 -22.47
C PHE A 122 16.52 2.43 -23.15
N GLN A 123 16.54 2.58 -24.47
CA GLN A 123 15.42 3.18 -25.23
C GLN A 123 14.45 2.15 -25.77
N SER A 124 14.92 0.92 -26.06
CA SER A 124 14.07 -0.17 -26.56
C SER A 124 13.82 -1.27 -25.53
N GLY A 125 14.51 -1.23 -24.38
CA GLY A 125 14.48 -2.26 -23.34
C GLY A 125 15.21 -3.55 -23.76
N PRO A 126 15.63 -4.42 -22.81
CA PRO A 126 15.99 -5.81 -23.08
C PRO A 126 14.90 -6.64 -23.79
N MET A 127 13.70 -6.07 -24.00
CA MET A 127 12.58 -6.65 -24.75
C MET A 127 12.75 -6.59 -26.26
N SER A 128 13.45 -5.57 -26.77
CA SER A 128 13.58 -5.34 -28.21
C SER A 128 14.23 -6.51 -28.96
N PRO A 129 15.28 -7.19 -28.46
CA PRO A 129 15.89 -8.30 -29.19
C PRO A 129 14.95 -9.50 -29.40
N ILE A 130 14.02 -9.74 -28.47
CA ILE A 130 13.11 -10.90 -28.52
C ILE A 130 12.10 -10.73 -29.66
N TYR A 131 11.38 -9.59 -29.69
CA TYR A 131 10.31 -9.37 -30.68
C TYR A 131 10.74 -8.58 -31.93
N ILE A 132 11.82 -7.79 -31.88
CA ILE A 132 12.33 -6.99 -33.02
C ILE A 132 13.53 -7.68 -33.69
N GLY A 133 14.35 -8.40 -32.94
CA GLY A 133 15.64 -8.94 -33.41
C GLY A 133 15.63 -10.35 -33.99
N LYS A 134 14.51 -11.07 -33.93
CA LYS A 134 14.40 -12.50 -34.36
C LYS A 134 15.52 -13.38 -33.79
N SER A 135 15.89 -13.19 -32.52
CA SER A 135 17.08 -13.80 -31.92
C SER A 135 16.70 -14.90 -30.92
N ILE A 136 16.88 -16.17 -31.31
CA ILE A 136 16.73 -17.34 -30.42
C ILE A 136 17.59 -17.19 -29.15
N SER A 137 18.82 -16.67 -29.30
CA SER A 137 19.71 -16.47 -28.15
C SER A 137 19.14 -15.52 -27.09
N ALA A 138 18.32 -14.53 -27.48
CA ALA A 138 17.67 -13.64 -26.52
C ALA A 138 16.60 -14.37 -25.68
N ILE A 139 15.87 -15.31 -26.29
CA ILE A 139 14.91 -16.18 -25.60
C ILE A 139 15.65 -17.10 -24.63
N GLU A 140 16.70 -17.79 -25.11
CA GLU A 140 17.51 -18.71 -24.29
C GLU A 140 18.16 -18.00 -23.09
N ASP A 141 18.63 -16.76 -23.26
CA ASP A 141 19.21 -15.96 -22.17
C ASP A 141 18.15 -15.54 -21.14
N ALA A 142 16.92 -15.26 -21.58
CA ALA A 142 15.81 -14.96 -20.68
C ALA A 142 15.36 -16.20 -19.89
N GLU A 143 15.27 -17.36 -20.55
CA GLU A 143 14.93 -18.64 -19.91
C GLU A 143 15.99 -19.06 -18.86
N LYS A 144 17.27 -18.85 -19.14
CA LYS A 144 18.35 -19.08 -18.15
C LYS A 144 18.24 -18.17 -16.92
N ASN A 145 17.65 -16.99 -17.06
CA ASN A 145 17.50 -15.99 -16.00
C ASN A 145 16.04 -15.71 -15.67
N TRP A 146 15.24 -16.78 -15.57
CA TRP A 146 13.77 -16.71 -15.54
C TRP A 146 13.18 -15.75 -14.50
N GLU A 147 13.65 -15.78 -13.24
CA GLU A 147 13.13 -14.88 -12.20
C GLU A 147 13.40 -13.40 -12.50
N GLY A 148 14.60 -13.10 -13.02
CA GLY A 148 14.97 -11.74 -13.44
C GLY A 148 14.15 -11.28 -14.64
N TRP A 149 13.89 -12.17 -15.58
CA TRP A 149 13.00 -11.93 -16.70
C TRP A 149 11.57 -11.63 -16.24
N LEU A 150 10.97 -12.46 -15.37
CA LEU A 150 9.61 -12.25 -14.87
C LEU A 150 9.46 -10.94 -14.10
N GLY A 151 10.43 -10.61 -13.24
CA GLY A 151 10.46 -9.32 -12.54
C GLY A 151 10.50 -8.13 -13.50
N TYR A 152 11.26 -8.26 -14.59
CA TYR A 152 11.34 -7.26 -15.64
C TYR A 152 10.04 -7.19 -16.46
N ALA A 153 9.50 -8.31 -16.94
CA ALA A 153 8.27 -8.37 -17.73
C ALA A 153 7.08 -7.75 -16.98
N THR A 154 6.99 -7.99 -15.66
CA THR A 154 5.98 -7.39 -14.79
C THR A 154 6.08 -5.85 -14.76
N LEU A 155 7.30 -5.30 -14.67
CA LEU A 155 7.54 -3.85 -14.62
C LEU A 155 7.30 -3.13 -15.96
N TYR A 156 7.47 -3.83 -17.08
CA TYR A 156 7.42 -3.27 -18.44
C TYR A 156 6.32 -3.87 -19.31
N MET A 157 5.21 -4.30 -18.69
CA MET A 157 4.10 -5.00 -19.35
C MET A 157 3.53 -4.24 -20.56
N ASP A 158 3.40 -2.92 -20.49
CA ASP A 158 2.92 -2.07 -21.60
C ASP A 158 3.83 -2.13 -22.84
N SER A 159 5.14 -2.15 -22.59
CA SER A 159 6.14 -2.24 -23.67
C SER A 159 6.16 -3.63 -24.26
N LEU A 160 6.08 -4.67 -23.42
CA LEU A 160 5.98 -6.06 -23.85
C LEU A 160 4.74 -6.26 -24.74
N TYR A 161 3.59 -5.78 -24.30
CA TYR A 161 2.34 -5.85 -25.04
C TYR A 161 2.45 -5.18 -26.41
N THR A 162 2.97 -3.94 -26.46
CA THR A 162 3.13 -3.19 -27.72
C THR A 162 4.05 -3.93 -28.71
N LEU A 163 5.15 -4.50 -28.21
CA LEU A 163 6.10 -5.24 -29.03
C LEU A 163 5.52 -6.56 -29.55
N TYR A 164 4.82 -7.30 -28.69
CA TYR A 164 4.13 -8.53 -29.06
C TYR A 164 3.01 -8.28 -30.07
N HIS A 165 2.17 -7.26 -29.84
CA HIS A 165 1.09 -6.86 -30.74
C HIS A 165 1.62 -6.58 -32.14
N LYS A 166 2.69 -5.77 -32.24
CA LYS A 166 3.35 -5.49 -33.50
C LYS A 166 3.92 -6.77 -34.15
N TYR A 167 4.53 -7.63 -33.35
CA TYR A 167 5.08 -8.90 -33.82
C TYR A 167 3.99 -9.81 -34.43
N ILE A 168 2.86 -9.99 -33.74
CA ILE A 168 1.73 -10.79 -34.24
C ILE A 168 1.11 -10.15 -35.49
N GLN A 169 0.94 -8.82 -35.54
CA GLN A 169 0.47 -8.16 -36.76
C GLN A 169 1.37 -8.44 -37.97
N GLU A 170 2.70 -8.44 -37.78
CA GLU A 170 3.67 -8.74 -38.85
C GLU A 170 3.68 -10.21 -39.27
N HIS A 171 3.30 -11.14 -38.38
CA HIS A 171 3.44 -12.59 -38.59
C HIS A 171 2.10 -13.35 -38.70
N SER A 172 0.95 -12.72 -38.43
CA SER A 172 -0.40 -13.33 -38.48
C SER A 172 -0.83 -13.83 -39.87
N HIS A 173 -0.13 -13.44 -40.94
CA HIS A 173 -0.49 -13.77 -42.33
C HIS A 173 0.39 -14.86 -42.98
N LYS A 174 1.29 -15.51 -42.24
CA LYS A 174 2.15 -16.63 -42.70
C LYS A 174 2.38 -17.58 -41.50
N PRO A 175 2.30 -18.94 -41.56
CA PRO A 175 2.63 -19.82 -42.68
C PRO A 175 1.91 -21.21 -42.68
N LEU A 176 0.60 -21.32 -42.46
CA LEU A 176 -0.06 -22.64 -42.32
C LEU A 176 0.14 -23.59 -43.52
N ASP A 177 -0.02 -23.08 -44.75
CA ASP A 177 0.18 -23.86 -45.99
C ASP A 177 1.63 -24.33 -46.18
N ILE A 178 2.58 -23.60 -45.59
CA ILE A 178 4.01 -23.92 -45.66
C ILE A 178 4.34 -24.98 -44.60
N MET A 179 3.70 -24.93 -43.42
CA MET A 179 3.82 -25.92 -42.35
C MET A 179 3.28 -27.29 -42.75
N GLN A 180 2.14 -27.38 -43.42
CA GLN A 180 1.59 -28.65 -43.91
C GLN A 180 2.59 -29.40 -44.79
N ARG A 181 3.22 -28.69 -45.74
CA ARG A 181 4.25 -29.27 -46.63
C ARG A 181 5.48 -29.78 -45.87
N TYR A 182 5.86 -29.16 -44.75
CA TYR A 182 7.02 -29.59 -43.96
C TYR A 182 6.67 -30.64 -42.89
N GLY A 183 5.47 -30.61 -42.34
CA GLY A 183 4.94 -31.61 -41.40
C GLY A 183 4.82 -32.99 -42.05
N GLU A 184 4.31 -33.07 -43.29
CA GLU A 184 4.31 -34.30 -44.09
C GLU A 184 5.72 -34.88 -44.30
N LEU A 185 6.71 -34.00 -44.46
CA LEU A 185 8.12 -34.37 -44.64
C LEU A 185 8.74 -34.88 -43.33
N SER A 186 8.42 -34.27 -42.19
CA SER A 186 8.89 -34.68 -40.86
C SER A 186 8.28 -36.01 -40.42
N ALA A 187 6.95 -36.18 -40.57
CA ALA A 187 6.23 -37.39 -40.20
C ALA A 187 6.72 -38.63 -40.97
N ARG A 188 7.07 -38.48 -42.26
CA ARG A 188 7.69 -39.55 -43.06
C ARG A 188 9.08 -39.96 -42.58
N VAL A 189 9.79 -39.10 -41.85
CA VAL A 189 11.15 -39.35 -41.34
C VAL A 189 11.11 -39.94 -39.93
N THR A 190 10.21 -39.47 -39.07
CA THR A 190 10.10 -39.90 -37.67
C THR A 190 9.30 -41.20 -37.48
N SER A 191 8.45 -41.58 -38.43
CA SER A 191 7.72 -42.86 -38.42
C SER A 191 8.61 -44.09 -38.66
N ILE A 192 9.92 -43.92 -38.83
CA ILE A 192 10.90 -45.01 -38.93
C ILE A 192 11.52 -45.23 -37.54
N PRO A 193 11.23 -46.36 -36.86
CA PRO A 193 11.66 -46.55 -35.47
C PRO A 193 13.18 -46.71 -35.35
N LYS A 194 13.79 -45.98 -34.39
CA LYS A 194 15.13 -46.20 -33.82
C LYS A 194 16.23 -46.60 -34.82
N ILE A 195 16.78 -45.63 -35.53
CA ILE A 195 18.08 -45.82 -36.20
C ILE A 195 19.08 -44.83 -35.59
N GLU A 196 20.02 -45.35 -34.80
CA GLU A 196 21.28 -44.64 -34.53
C GLU A 196 21.92 -44.31 -35.87
N ILE A 197 22.06 -43.03 -36.21
CA ILE A 197 22.79 -42.58 -37.40
C ILE A 197 24.27 -42.92 -37.18
N ARG A 198 24.66 -44.14 -37.53
CA ARG A 198 26.06 -44.51 -37.69
C ARG A 198 26.42 -44.18 -39.13
N ASP A 199 27.38 -43.28 -39.32
CA ASP A 199 27.97 -43.02 -40.63
C ASP A 199 28.55 -44.34 -41.19
N PHE A 200 27.77 -45.00 -42.04
CA PHE A 200 28.19 -46.23 -42.71
C PHE A 200 29.11 -45.86 -43.87
N ASN A 201 30.32 -46.42 -43.90
CA ASN A 201 31.31 -46.12 -44.92
C ASN A 201 30.95 -46.77 -46.28
N ILE A 202 30.13 -46.08 -47.08
CA ILE A 202 29.60 -46.52 -48.40
C ILE A 202 30.68 -47.05 -49.36
N PRO A 203 31.88 -46.44 -49.47
CA PRO A 203 32.98 -47.00 -50.27
C PRO A 203 33.33 -48.45 -49.89
N SER A 204 33.29 -48.79 -48.60
CA SER A 204 33.58 -50.14 -48.12
C SER A 204 32.51 -51.15 -48.52
N LEU A 205 31.23 -50.77 -48.52
CA LEU A 205 30.13 -51.66 -48.86
C LEU A 205 30.11 -51.97 -50.37
N LYS A 206 30.30 -50.94 -51.22
CA LYS A 206 30.39 -51.12 -52.69
C LYS A 206 31.58 -51.99 -53.09
N ASN A 207 32.71 -51.84 -52.41
CA ASN A 207 33.88 -52.69 -52.63
C ASN A 207 33.59 -54.15 -52.24
N GLN A 208 32.89 -54.40 -51.13
CA GLN A 208 32.50 -55.76 -50.71
C GLN A 208 31.49 -56.40 -51.67
N ILE A 209 30.52 -55.64 -52.19
CA ILE A 209 29.58 -56.13 -53.21
C ILE A 209 30.35 -56.54 -54.46
N LYS A 210 31.28 -55.70 -54.92
CA LYS A 210 32.11 -55.98 -56.09
C LYS A 210 33.01 -57.19 -55.88
N GLU A 211 33.64 -57.31 -54.71
CA GLU A 211 34.51 -58.43 -54.34
C GLU A 211 33.74 -59.75 -54.33
N ILE A 212 32.51 -59.77 -53.80
CA ILE A 212 31.66 -60.98 -53.82
C ILE A 212 31.21 -61.32 -55.25
N GLN A 213 30.91 -60.33 -56.08
CA GLN A 213 30.59 -60.55 -57.50
C GLN A 213 31.78 -61.16 -58.25
N GLU A 214 32.99 -60.65 -58.01
CA GLU A 214 34.23 -61.19 -58.58
C GLU A 214 34.51 -62.63 -58.07
N GLN A 215 34.28 -62.91 -56.78
CA GLN A 215 34.36 -64.27 -56.22
C GLN A 215 33.35 -65.22 -56.86
N LEU A 216 32.14 -64.75 -57.18
CA LEU A 216 31.11 -65.56 -57.84
C LEU A 216 31.49 -65.90 -59.28
N ILE A 217 32.09 -64.95 -60.01
CA ILE A 217 32.62 -65.15 -61.36
C ILE A 217 33.78 -66.14 -61.34
N ASP A 218 34.75 -65.97 -60.42
CA ASP A 218 35.89 -66.88 -60.27
C ASP A 218 35.44 -68.30 -59.87
N LEU A 219 34.44 -68.40 -59.00
CA LEU A 219 33.85 -69.68 -58.60
C LEU A 219 33.15 -70.38 -59.78
N GLN A 220 32.41 -69.65 -60.62
CA GLN A 220 31.80 -70.19 -61.84
C GLN A 220 32.84 -70.64 -62.87
N GLN A 221 33.93 -69.88 -63.04
CA GLN A 221 35.04 -70.27 -63.92
C GLN A 221 35.76 -71.52 -63.41
N LYS A 222 36.01 -71.61 -62.09
CA LYS A 222 36.60 -72.79 -61.44
C LYS A 222 35.71 -74.02 -61.57
N LYS A 223 34.39 -73.86 -61.44
CA LYS A 223 33.41 -74.93 -61.66
C LYS A 223 33.51 -75.50 -63.08
N SER A 224 33.48 -74.63 -64.10
CA SER A 224 33.62 -75.04 -65.50
C SER A 224 34.94 -75.77 -65.76
N ALA A 225 36.06 -75.24 -65.24
CA ALA A 225 37.38 -75.84 -65.41
C ALA A 225 37.57 -77.18 -64.66
N LEU A 226 36.88 -77.39 -63.53
CA LEU A 226 36.89 -78.66 -62.80
C LEU A 226 36.01 -79.71 -63.46
N LEU A 227 34.84 -79.33 -63.96
CA LEU A 227 33.93 -80.23 -64.69
C LEU A 227 34.56 -80.75 -65.99
N GLU A 228 35.38 -79.95 -66.67
CA GLU A 228 36.16 -80.39 -67.84
C GLU A 228 37.24 -81.45 -67.52
N LYS A 229 37.71 -81.53 -66.26
CA LYS A 229 38.82 -82.40 -65.85
C LYS A 229 38.37 -83.72 -65.21
N VAL A 230 37.09 -83.87 -64.88
CA VAL A 230 36.55 -85.04 -64.18
C VAL A 230 35.78 -85.93 -65.14
N THR A 231 36.17 -87.19 -65.24
CA THR A 231 35.60 -88.17 -66.20
C THR A 231 34.47 -89.02 -65.62
N THR A 232 34.30 -89.04 -64.29
CA THR A 232 33.32 -89.85 -63.55
C THR A 232 32.05 -89.06 -63.26
N LYS A 233 30.88 -89.56 -63.72
CA LYS A 233 29.57 -88.90 -63.53
C LYS A 233 29.21 -88.64 -62.06
N GLN A 234 29.62 -89.52 -61.15
CA GLN A 234 29.28 -89.39 -59.72
C GLN A 234 30.07 -88.28 -59.03
N ASP A 235 31.32 -88.06 -59.44
CA ASP A 235 32.16 -86.97 -58.94
C ASP A 235 31.73 -85.63 -59.55
N GLN A 236 31.28 -85.61 -60.81
CA GLN A 236 30.67 -84.42 -61.42
C GLN A 236 29.42 -83.95 -60.64
N ILE A 237 28.54 -84.86 -60.23
CA ILE A 237 27.34 -84.53 -59.43
C ILE A 237 27.74 -83.95 -58.07
N GLN A 238 28.71 -84.54 -57.37
CA GLN A 238 29.19 -84.02 -56.07
C GLN A 238 29.83 -82.64 -56.20
N ILE A 239 30.62 -82.40 -57.25
CA ILE A 239 31.21 -81.10 -57.56
C ILE A 239 30.11 -80.08 -57.86
N GLU A 240 29.12 -80.43 -58.66
CA GLU A 240 27.97 -79.55 -58.94
C GLU A 240 27.20 -79.18 -57.68
N GLU A 241 26.95 -80.13 -56.76
CA GLU A 241 26.31 -79.84 -55.47
C GLU A 241 27.16 -78.94 -54.56
N MET A 242 28.47 -79.18 -54.47
CA MET A 242 29.38 -78.33 -53.69
C MET A 242 29.42 -76.89 -54.21
N PHE A 243 29.56 -76.73 -55.53
CA PHE A 243 29.58 -75.40 -56.15
C PHE A 243 28.21 -74.73 -56.06
N LYS A 244 27.11 -75.47 -56.18
CA LYS A 244 25.75 -74.94 -55.97
C LYS A 244 25.58 -74.38 -54.55
N ASN A 245 26.05 -75.09 -53.53
CA ASN A 245 26.00 -74.61 -52.14
C ASN A 245 26.86 -73.35 -51.92
N LEU A 246 28.04 -73.27 -52.53
CA LEU A 246 28.92 -72.11 -52.46
C LEU A 246 28.38 -70.89 -53.24
N GLU A 247 27.84 -71.12 -54.45
CA GLU A 247 27.13 -70.11 -55.24
C GLU A 247 25.94 -69.56 -54.46
N GLN A 248 25.16 -70.43 -53.81
CA GLN A 248 24.01 -70.02 -53.02
C GLN A 248 24.42 -69.19 -51.80
N LEU A 249 25.48 -69.58 -51.08
CA LEU A 249 25.99 -68.82 -49.94
C LEU A 249 26.53 -67.43 -50.33
N LEU A 250 27.20 -67.32 -51.48
CA LEU A 250 27.66 -66.04 -52.03
C LEU A 250 26.50 -65.18 -52.52
N ASN A 251 25.49 -65.77 -53.18
CA ASN A 251 24.27 -65.07 -53.60
C ASN A 251 23.45 -64.55 -52.41
N ASP A 252 23.30 -65.35 -51.35
CA ASP A 252 22.60 -64.92 -50.13
C ASP A 252 23.34 -63.75 -49.46
N ARG A 253 24.67 -63.80 -49.43
CA ARG A 253 25.49 -62.71 -48.90
C ARG A 253 25.40 -61.46 -49.78
N LEU A 254 25.39 -61.61 -51.11
CA LEU A 254 25.23 -60.51 -52.06
C LEU A 254 23.85 -59.85 -51.92
N ASN A 255 22.78 -60.64 -51.77
CA ASN A 255 21.43 -60.13 -51.57
C ASN A 255 21.32 -59.32 -50.26
N LYS A 256 21.86 -59.84 -49.16
CA LYS A 256 21.92 -59.11 -47.88
C LYS A 256 22.69 -57.79 -47.99
N LEU A 257 23.82 -57.76 -48.72
CA LEU A 257 24.58 -56.53 -48.92
C LEU A 257 23.85 -55.52 -49.81
N LYS A 258 23.10 -55.98 -50.82
CA LYS A 258 22.25 -55.12 -51.66
C LYS A 258 21.06 -54.55 -50.88
N GLU A 259 20.41 -55.36 -50.05
CA GLU A 259 19.35 -54.89 -49.15
C GLU A 259 19.88 -53.81 -48.19
N LEU A 260 21.07 -54.02 -47.61
CA LEU A 260 21.74 -53.01 -46.78
C LEU A 260 22.12 -51.75 -47.57
N GLU A 261 22.57 -51.87 -48.82
CA GLU A 261 22.85 -50.72 -49.70
C GLU A 261 21.58 -49.91 -49.99
N GLU A 262 20.47 -50.59 -50.26
CA GLU A 262 19.18 -49.96 -50.54
C GLU A 262 18.58 -49.28 -49.32
N GLN A 263 18.60 -49.93 -48.16
CA GLN A 263 18.21 -49.31 -46.87
C GLN A 263 19.05 -48.06 -46.58
N ASN A 264 20.36 -48.12 -46.80
CA ASN A 264 21.25 -47.00 -46.54
C ASN A 264 21.03 -45.84 -47.55
N ASN A 265 20.76 -46.14 -48.82
CA ASN A 265 20.40 -45.12 -49.81
C ASN A 265 19.07 -44.43 -49.47
N GLN A 266 18.06 -45.19 -49.02
CA GLN A 266 16.80 -44.64 -48.53
C GLN A 266 17.03 -43.73 -47.32
N GLN A 267 17.81 -44.19 -46.34
CA GLN A 267 18.17 -43.40 -45.16
C GLN A 267 18.94 -42.13 -45.51
N ARG A 268 19.88 -42.20 -46.47
CA ARG A 268 20.65 -41.05 -46.93
C ARG A 268 19.77 -40.01 -47.64
N ASN A 269 18.84 -40.45 -48.48
CA ASN A 269 17.89 -39.56 -49.15
C ASN A 269 16.96 -38.89 -48.14
N LEU A 270 16.48 -39.61 -47.13
CA LEU A 270 15.69 -39.06 -46.03
C LEU A 270 16.49 -38.07 -45.18
N THR A 271 17.73 -38.41 -44.82
CA THR A 271 18.63 -37.52 -44.07
C THR A 271 18.96 -36.25 -44.86
N TYR A 272 19.15 -36.37 -46.18
CA TYR A 272 19.35 -35.23 -47.07
C TYR A 272 18.09 -34.36 -47.16
N GLY A 273 16.90 -34.97 -47.29
CA GLY A 273 15.62 -34.28 -47.24
C GLY A 273 15.42 -33.52 -45.92
N LEU A 274 15.71 -34.16 -44.78
CA LEU A 274 15.65 -33.54 -43.46
C LEU A 274 16.64 -32.38 -43.33
N LYS A 275 17.89 -32.55 -43.79
CA LYS A 275 18.89 -31.47 -43.80
C LYS A 275 18.47 -30.31 -44.70
N GLN A 276 17.82 -30.56 -45.84
CA GLN A 276 17.28 -29.50 -46.69
C GLN A 276 16.11 -28.76 -46.04
N VAL A 277 15.23 -29.47 -45.33
CA VAL A 277 14.11 -28.86 -44.57
C VAL A 277 14.64 -28.02 -43.41
N LEU A 278 15.58 -28.54 -42.62
CA LEU A 278 16.21 -27.81 -41.51
C LEU A 278 17.06 -26.63 -41.98
N ALA A 279 17.65 -26.71 -43.18
CA ALA A 279 18.39 -25.61 -43.79
C ALA A 279 17.46 -24.57 -44.46
N ASN A 280 16.14 -24.80 -44.50
CA ASN A 280 15.20 -23.88 -45.11
C ASN A 280 14.90 -22.72 -44.17
N ARG A 281 15.16 -21.50 -44.65
CA ARG A 281 14.91 -20.25 -43.92
C ARG A 281 13.47 -20.11 -43.44
N GLN A 282 12.49 -20.61 -44.19
CA GLN A 282 11.07 -20.53 -43.81
C GLN A 282 10.73 -21.43 -42.61
N PHE A 283 11.39 -22.59 -42.50
CA PHE A 283 11.22 -23.49 -41.36
C PHE A 283 11.85 -22.89 -40.09
N ALA A 284 13.05 -22.30 -40.21
CA ALA A 284 13.71 -21.61 -39.10
C ALA A 284 12.91 -20.38 -38.61
N GLU A 285 12.28 -19.62 -39.53
CA GLU A 285 11.40 -18.51 -39.19
C GLU A 285 10.13 -18.99 -38.46
N PHE A 286 9.62 -20.18 -38.81
CA PHE A 286 8.47 -20.79 -38.14
C PHE A 286 8.79 -21.37 -36.76
N ASP A 287 9.87 -22.15 -36.61
CA ASP A 287 10.31 -22.68 -35.31
C ASP A 287 10.58 -21.55 -34.31
N LEU A 288 11.21 -20.48 -34.80
CA LEU A 288 11.38 -19.26 -34.02
C LEU A 288 10.04 -18.65 -33.61
N HIS A 289 9.06 -18.60 -34.52
CA HIS A 289 7.74 -18.07 -34.21
C HIS A 289 7.03 -18.87 -33.12
N ASN A 290 7.03 -20.20 -33.21
CA ASN A 290 6.45 -21.07 -32.18
C ASN A 290 7.13 -20.88 -30.83
N LYS A 291 8.47 -20.85 -30.80
CA LYS A 291 9.22 -20.57 -29.57
C LYS A 291 8.88 -19.21 -28.99
N MET A 292 8.67 -18.19 -29.82
CA MET A 292 8.25 -16.87 -29.33
C MET A 292 6.84 -16.90 -28.71
N VAL A 293 5.89 -17.60 -29.35
CA VAL A 293 4.52 -17.73 -28.81
C VAL A 293 4.55 -18.51 -27.50
N GLU A 294 5.22 -19.66 -27.45
CA GLU A 294 5.39 -20.49 -26.26
C GLU A 294 6.06 -19.70 -25.11
N PHE A 295 7.18 -19.02 -25.40
CA PHE A 295 7.86 -18.16 -24.44
C PHE A 295 6.96 -17.05 -23.90
N THR A 296 6.11 -16.47 -24.76
CA THR A 296 5.15 -15.44 -24.36
C THR A 296 4.07 -16.02 -23.45
N VAL A 297 3.50 -17.18 -23.81
CA VAL A 297 2.52 -17.90 -22.97
C VAL A 297 3.11 -18.23 -21.60
N ASN A 298 4.32 -18.81 -21.57
CA ASN A 298 5.01 -19.15 -20.33
C ASN A 298 5.34 -17.91 -19.50
N THR A 299 5.68 -16.79 -20.14
CA THR A 299 5.90 -15.51 -19.46
C THR A 299 4.61 -15.04 -18.79
N LEU A 300 3.48 -15.09 -19.49
CA LEU A 300 2.18 -14.68 -18.94
C LEU A 300 1.73 -15.57 -17.77
N PHE A 301 1.95 -16.90 -17.84
CA PHE A 301 1.70 -17.82 -16.73
C PHE A 301 2.74 -17.74 -15.59
N GLY A 302 3.90 -17.12 -15.83
CA GLY A 302 4.91 -16.89 -14.80
C GLY A 302 4.71 -15.60 -14.01
N ILE A 303 4.03 -14.61 -14.58
CA ILE A 303 3.76 -13.33 -13.94
C ILE A 303 2.68 -13.51 -12.87
N LYS A 304 3.01 -13.20 -11.61
CA LYS A 304 2.03 -13.16 -10.52
C LYS A 304 1.29 -11.82 -10.50
N PRO A 305 0.02 -11.75 -10.94
CA PRO A 305 -0.69 -10.49 -11.05
C PRO A 305 -0.96 -9.86 -9.67
N LYS A 306 -0.77 -8.54 -9.59
CA LYS A 306 -1.18 -7.73 -8.43
C LYS A 306 -2.52 -7.08 -8.75
N LEU A 307 -3.60 -7.61 -8.18
CA LEU A 307 -4.98 -7.19 -8.49
C LEU A 307 -5.26 -5.70 -8.21
N ASP A 308 -4.51 -5.10 -7.28
CA ASP A 308 -4.62 -3.71 -6.87
C ASP A 308 -4.03 -2.72 -7.90
N ASP A 309 -3.09 -3.15 -8.74
CA ASP A 309 -2.50 -2.34 -9.81
C ASP A 309 -3.39 -2.33 -11.07
N LYS A 310 -4.42 -1.47 -11.05
CA LYS A 310 -5.42 -1.37 -12.14
C LYS A 310 -4.80 -1.11 -13.52
N PRO A 311 -3.83 -0.18 -13.70
CA PRO A 311 -3.14 0.01 -14.97
C PRO A 311 -2.44 -1.25 -15.47
N PHE A 312 -1.64 -1.91 -14.62
CA PHE A 312 -0.96 -3.15 -14.97
C PHE A 312 -1.96 -4.23 -15.39
N MET A 313 -3.00 -4.46 -14.58
CA MET A 313 -4.00 -5.48 -14.85
C MET A 313 -4.75 -5.25 -16.16
N LYS A 314 -4.99 -3.99 -16.55
CA LYS A 314 -5.63 -3.67 -17.82
C LYS A 314 -4.80 -4.17 -19.01
N THR A 315 -3.49 -3.89 -19.01
CA THR A 315 -2.59 -4.32 -20.08
C THR A 315 -2.35 -5.83 -20.04
N TYR A 316 -2.17 -6.39 -18.85
CA TYR A 316 -1.98 -7.83 -18.67
C TYR A 316 -3.17 -8.64 -19.22
N LYS A 317 -4.41 -8.21 -18.91
CA LYS A 317 -5.63 -8.82 -19.47
C LYS A 317 -5.71 -8.67 -20.99
N ALA A 318 -5.39 -7.49 -21.53
CA ALA A 318 -5.40 -7.27 -22.98
C ALA A 318 -4.41 -8.19 -23.71
N MET A 319 -3.21 -8.38 -23.16
CA MET A 319 -2.23 -9.29 -23.73
C MET A 319 -2.65 -10.75 -23.64
N LEU A 320 -3.21 -11.18 -22.50
CA LEU A 320 -3.79 -12.53 -22.35
C LEU A 320 -4.89 -12.79 -23.40
N THR A 321 -5.79 -11.83 -23.61
CA THR A 321 -6.84 -11.91 -24.63
C THR A 321 -6.25 -12.04 -26.02
N GLU A 322 -5.30 -11.18 -26.39
CA GLU A 322 -4.72 -11.19 -27.73
C GLU A 322 -3.97 -12.50 -28.05
N VAL A 323 -3.23 -13.04 -27.07
CA VAL A 323 -2.59 -14.36 -27.22
C VAL A 323 -3.64 -15.46 -27.35
N ALA A 324 -4.73 -15.42 -26.56
CA ALA A 324 -5.82 -16.39 -26.66
C ALA A 324 -6.55 -16.31 -28.00
N GLU A 325 -6.81 -15.11 -28.53
CA GLU A 325 -7.38 -14.90 -29.86
C GLU A 325 -6.48 -15.46 -30.95
N TYR A 326 -5.18 -15.18 -30.87
CA TYR A 326 -4.19 -15.71 -31.79
C TYR A 326 -4.21 -17.25 -31.82
N LEU A 327 -4.13 -17.89 -30.66
CA LEU A 327 -4.17 -19.36 -30.55
C LEU A 327 -5.50 -19.94 -31.08
N TYR A 328 -6.61 -19.24 -30.89
CA TYR A 328 -7.92 -19.67 -31.40
C TYR A 328 -7.95 -19.69 -32.93
N GLU A 329 -7.40 -18.64 -33.55
CA GLU A 329 -7.30 -18.51 -35.01
C GLU A 329 -6.36 -19.55 -35.63
N GLN A 330 -5.23 -19.85 -34.98
CA GLN A 330 -4.31 -20.90 -35.41
C GLN A 330 -4.98 -22.28 -35.39
N ASP A 331 -5.57 -22.68 -34.24
CA ASP A 331 -6.32 -23.95 -34.14
C ASP A 331 -7.47 -24.00 -35.16
N PHE A 332 -8.11 -22.87 -35.48
CA PHE A 332 -9.19 -22.82 -36.50
C PHE A 332 -8.67 -23.07 -37.91
N SER A 333 -7.53 -22.48 -38.25
CA SER A 333 -6.93 -22.57 -39.58
C SER A 333 -6.42 -23.97 -39.88
N GLU A 334 -5.79 -24.66 -38.92
CA GLU A 334 -5.19 -26.00 -39.12
C GLU A 334 -6.21 -27.04 -39.56
N LYS A 335 -7.44 -26.96 -39.05
CA LYS A 335 -8.50 -27.93 -39.34
C LYS A 335 -9.22 -27.71 -40.67
N GLN A 336 -9.19 -26.49 -41.23
CA GLN A 336 -9.73 -26.27 -42.58
C GLN A 336 -8.91 -27.01 -43.63
N THR A 337 -7.60 -27.08 -43.40
CA THR A 337 -6.63 -27.77 -44.24
C THR A 337 -6.76 -29.29 -44.15
N GLU A 338 -6.93 -29.87 -42.95
CA GLU A 338 -7.18 -31.31 -42.75
C GLU A 338 -8.48 -31.80 -43.43
N ALA A 339 -9.55 -31.00 -43.42
CA ALA A 339 -10.82 -31.36 -44.04
C ALA A 339 -10.78 -31.39 -45.59
N SER A 340 -9.71 -30.88 -46.20
CA SER A 340 -9.53 -30.82 -47.66
C SER A 340 -8.76 -32.02 -48.24
N ASP A 341 -8.00 -32.74 -47.42
CA ASP A 341 -7.21 -33.90 -47.85
C ASP A 341 -8.02 -35.20 -47.82
N LYS A 342 -8.62 -35.54 -48.96
CA LYS A 342 -9.41 -36.75 -49.19
C LYS A 342 -8.56 -38.01 -49.40
N THR A 343 -7.52 -38.24 -48.62
CA THR A 343 -6.79 -39.52 -48.63
C THR A 343 -7.02 -40.23 -47.31
N GLY A 344 -8.11 -41.02 -47.28
CA GLY A 344 -8.50 -41.81 -46.13
C GLY A 344 -7.38 -42.73 -45.64
N LYS A 345 -6.77 -42.34 -44.51
CA LYS A 345 -6.19 -43.22 -43.51
C LYS A 345 -6.43 -42.55 -42.15
N ASP A 346 -7.34 -43.15 -41.39
CA ASP A 346 -7.75 -42.77 -40.04
C ASP A 346 -6.65 -43.07 -38.99
N GLU A 347 -5.44 -42.55 -39.20
CA GLU A 347 -4.37 -42.66 -38.21
C GLU A 347 -3.55 -41.36 -38.15
N VAL A 348 -4.02 -40.38 -37.37
CA VAL A 348 -3.15 -39.39 -36.71
C VAL A 348 -3.74 -39.03 -35.35
N GLU A 349 -3.00 -39.40 -34.29
CA GLU A 349 -3.26 -39.07 -32.90
C GLU A 349 -3.21 -37.55 -32.63
N ASP A 350 -4.25 -37.03 -31.97
CA ASP A 350 -4.35 -36.06 -30.86
C ASP A 350 -3.41 -34.84 -30.71
N HIS A 351 -2.41 -34.59 -31.56
CA HIS A 351 -1.41 -33.55 -31.32
C HIS A 351 -1.91 -32.10 -31.53
N SER A 352 -3.01 -31.87 -32.26
CA SER A 352 -3.60 -30.51 -32.44
C SER A 352 -4.54 -30.07 -31.31
N LEU A 353 -4.76 -30.90 -30.29
CA LEU A 353 -5.65 -30.58 -29.17
C LEU A 353 -5.00 -29.72 -28.08
N ASP A 354 -3.67 -29.66 -28.06
CA ASP A 354 -2.90 -29.08 -26.97
C ASP A 354 -3.05 -27.55 -26.84
N ASP A 355 -3.19 -26.81 -27.94
CA ASP A 355 -3.28 -25.34 -27.90
C ASP A 355 -4.68 -24.83 -27.51
N SER A 356 -5.71 -25.66 -27.70
CA SER A 356 -7.09 -25.29 -27.38
C SER A 356 -7.34 -25.14 -25.87
N PHE A 357 -6.70 -25.97 -25.04
CA PHE A 357 -6.77 -25.85 -23.58
C PHE A 357 -5.92 -24.67 -23.07
N THR A 358 -4.73 -24.47 -23.64
CA THR A 358 -3.88 -23.32 -23.31
C THR A 358 -4.60 -22.00 -23.57
N GLY A 359 -5.19 -21.84 -24.76
CA GLY A 359 -5.94 -20.65 -25.13
C GLY A 359 -7.19 -20.43 -24.27
N LEU A 360 -7.92 -21.50 -23.93
CA LEU A 360 -9.05 -21.40 -22.98
C LEU A 360 -8.60 -20.91 -21.61
N VAL A 361 -7.49 -21.43 -21.07
CA VAL A 361 -6.96 -21.03 -19.76
C VAL A 361 -6.49 -19.57 -19.77
N LEU A 362 -5.81 -19.12 -20.83
CA LEU A 362 -5.44 -17.71 -21.00
C LEU A 362 -6.69 -16.81 -21.04
N ALA A 363 -7.73 -17.23 -21.77
CA ALA A 363 -9.00 -16.52 -21.83
C ALA A 363 -9.72 -16.47 -20.46
N MET A 364 -9.64 -17.54 -19.66
CA MET A 364 -10.17 -17.57 -18.29
C MET A 364 -9.43 -16.58 -17.38
N ILE A 365 -8.09 -16.53 -17.43
CA ILE A 365 -7.29 -15.59 -16.62
C ILE A 365 -7.53 -14.15 -17.07
N GLY A 366 -7.61 -13.90 -18.40
CA GLY A 366 -7.84 -12.58 -18.96
C GLY A 366 -9.20 -11.99 -18.59
N GLY A 367 -10.17 -12.84 -18.23
CA GLY A 367 -11.54 -12.43 -17.93
C GLY A 367 -12.33 -11.97 -19.17
N ASP A 368 -11.80 -12.23 -20.37
CA ASP A 368 -12.48 -11.87 -21.61
C ASP A 368 -13.69 -12.77 -21.86
N SER A 369 -14.86 -12.16 -22.04
CA SER A 369 -16.08 -12.91 -22.22
C SER A 369 -16.21 -13.54 -23.61
N SER A 370 -15.75 -12.86 -24.67
CA SER A 370 -16.02 -13.24 -26.07
C SER A 370 -15.15 -14.40 -26.52
N ILE A 371 -13.84 -14.32 -26.33
CA ILE A 371 -12.92 -15.38 -26.78
C ILE A 371 -13.11 -16.67 -25.95
N LYS A 372 -13.36 -16.53 -24.64
CA LYS A 372 -13.73 -17.63 -23.76
C LYS A 372 -15.01 -18.34 -24.23
N LYS A 373 -16.06 -17.58 -24.58
CA LYS A 373 -17.30 -18.12 -25.15
C LYS A 373 -17.04 -18.87 -26.46
N ALA A 374 -16.18 -18.34 -27.32
CA ALA A 374 -15.81 -18.98 -28.57
C ALA A 374 -15.10 -20.33 -28.34
N TYR A 375 -14.20 -20.42 -27.37
CA TYR A 375 -13.58 -21.69 -26.97
C TYR A 375 -14.60 -22.70 -26.45
N TYR A 376 -15.47 -22.33 -25.51
CA TYR A 376 -16.51 -23.24 -25.00
C TYR A 376 -17.44 -23.74 -26.11
N PHE A 377 -17.94 -22.83 -26.95
CA PHE A 377 -18.81 -23.20 -28.08
C PHE A 377 -18.11 -24.18 -29.03
N ARG A 378 -16.83 -23.95 -29.32
CA ARG A 378 -16.03 -24.82 -30.18
C ARG A 378 -15.84 -26.21 -29.56
N MET A 379 -15.53 -26.28 -28.27
CA MET A 379 -15.42 -27.55 -27.54
C MET A 379 -16.75 -28.31 -27.53
N ILE A 380 -17.87 -27.62 -27.33
CA ILE A 380 -19.21 -28.22 -27.41
C ILE A 380 -19.48 -28.79 -28.81
N ASN A 381 -19.22 -28.03 -29.88
CA ASN A 381 -19.41 -28.52 -31.25
C ASN A 381 -18.56 -29.75 -31.56
N ARG A 382 -17.32 -29.80 -31.04
CA ARG A 382 -16.44 -30.97 -31.13
C ARG A 382 -17.06 -32.18 -30.43
N LEU A 383 -17.51 -32.03 -29.18
CA LEU A 383 -18.17 -33.12 -28.45
C LEU A 383 -19.47 -33.60 -29.12
N GLU A 384 -20.16 -32.72 -29.83
CA GLU A 384 -21.38 -33.04 -30.58
C GLU A 384 -21.13 -33.60 -32.00
N ASN A 385 -19.87 -33.75 -32.43
CA ASN A 385 -19.50 -34.11 -33.81
C ASN A 385 -20.16 -33.23 -34.89
N LYS A 386 -20.48 -31.98 -34.55
CA LYS A 386 -21.06 -31.02 -35.49
C LYS A 386 -19.93 -30.29 -36.21
N ASN A 387 -19.64 -30.69 -37.45
CA ASN A 387 -18.78 -29.96 -38.40
C ASN A 387 -19.45 -28.65 -38.87
N THR A 388 -19.76 -27.77 -37.92
CA THR A 388 -20.30 -26.45 -38.24
C THR A 388 -19.12 -25.50 -38.45
N GLN A 389 -18.88 -25.16 -39.72
CA GLN A 389 -17.91 -24.16 -40.18
C GLN A 389 -18.36 -22.73 -39.81
N ILE A 390 -18.65 -22.47 -38.53
CA ILE A 390 -19.03 -21.13 -38.10
C ILE A 390 -17.72 -20.39 -37.80
N LYS A 391 -17.35 -19.49 -38.72
CA LYS A 391 -16.18 -18.63 -38.64
C LYS A 391 -16.37 -17.46 -37.66
N GLU A 392 -17.62 -17.14 -37.32
CA GLU A 392 -17.96 -16.00 -36.47
C GLU A 392 -17.91 -16.37 -34.98
N MET A 393 -17.19 -15.58 -34.19
CA MET A 393 -17.21 -15.68 -32.73
C MET A 393 -18.66 -15.50 -32.25
N PRO A 394 -19.25 -16.46 -31.53
CA PRO A 394 -20.64 -16.37 -31.14
C PRO A 394 -20.81 -15.35 -30.00
N GLN A 395 -21.03 -14.09 -30.37
CA GLN A 395 -21.18 -12.98 -29.42
C GLN A 395 -22.35 -13.19 -28.43
N SER A 396 -23.39 -13.91 -28.84
CA SER A 396 -24.59 -14.19 -28.04
C SER A 396 -24.50 -15.47 -27.22
N PHE A 397 -23.43 -16.28 -27.34
CA PHE A 397 -23.32 -17.52 -26.57
C PHE A 397 -23.09 -17.22 -25.09
N ASP A 398 -23.75 -17.93 -24.20
CA ASP A 398 -23.58 -17.84 -22.76
C ASP A 398 -23.61 -19.24 -22.17
N LEU A 399 -22.52 -19.64 -21.51
CA LEU A 399 -22.37 -21.01 -21.05
C LEU A 399 -23.38 -21.35 -19.96
N GLU A 400 -23.67 -20.42 -19.04
CA GLU A 400 -24.62 -20.62 -17.95
C GLU A 400 -26.05 -20.85 -18.49
N THR A 401 -26.49 -19.99 -19.42
CA THR A 401 -27.80 -20.10 -20.08
C THR A 401 -27.92 -21.37 -20.94
N TRP A 402 -26.85 -21.70 -21.67
CA TRP A 402 -26.79 -22.91 -22.48
C TRP A 402 -26.81 -24.18 -21.62
N ALA A 403 -26.07 -24.19 -20.50
CA ALA A 403 -25.98 -25.31 -19.56
C ALA A 403 -27.34 -25.62 -18.93
N ALA A 404 -28.09 -24.59 -18.52
CA ALA A 404 -29.45 -24.74 -17.99
C ALA A 404 -30.40 -25.41 -19.00
N SER A 405 -30.23 -25.13 -20.30
CA SER A 405 -31.04 -25.72 -21.37
C SER A 405 -30.54 -27.09 -21.84
N ASN A 406 -29.29 -27.47 -21.50
CA ASN A 406 -28.63 -28.68 -21.99
C ASN A 406 -27.84 -29.40 -20.86
N PRO A 407 -28.49 -29.83 -19.77
CA PRO A 407 -27.80 -30.32 -18.57
C PRO A 407 -26.90 -31.54 -18.83
N HIS A 408 -27.38 -32.53 -19.59
CA HIS A 408 -26.57 -33.70 -19.97
C HIS A 408 -25.28 -33.33 -20.72
N LYS A 409 -25.33 -32.29 -21.56
CA LYS A 409 -24.18 -31.87 -22.36
C LYS A 409 -23.18 -31.07 -21.53
N MET A 410 -23.66 -30.28 -20.58
CA MET A 410 -22.80 -29.59 -19.61
C MET A 410 -22.02 -30.60 -18.76
N VAL A 411 -22.66 -31.68 -18.30
CA VAL A 411 -21.98 -32.77 -17.58
C VAL A 411 -20.85 -33.38 -18.42
N ASN A 412 -21.09 -33.62 -19.71
CA ASN A 412 -20.07 -34.16 -20.61
C ASN A 412 -18.93 -33.17 -20.87
N LEU A 413 -19.23 -31.89 -21.07
CA LEU A 413 -18.23 -30.84 -21.25
C LEU A 413 -17.32 -30.71 -20.02
N TYR A 414 -17.92 -30.66 -18.83
CA TYR A 414 -17.18 -30.59 -17.57
C TYR A 414 -16.27 -31.81 -17.42
N ARG A 415 -16.79 -33.02 -17.62
CA ARG A 415 -15.97 -34.25 -17.54
C ARG A 415 -14.87 -34.28 -18.58
N TYR A 416 -15.11 -33.77 -19.78
CA TYR A 416 -14.09 -33.68 -20.82
C TYR A 416 -12.93 -32.76 -20.40
N LEU A 417 -13.24 -31.56 -19.90
CA LEU A 417 -12.25 -30.62 -19.37
C LEU A 417 -11.46 -31.22 -18.20
N PHE A 418 -12.17 -31.70 -17.17
CA PHE A 418 -11.57 -32.15 -15.92
C PHE A 418 -11.04 -33.59 -15.96
N ASN A 419 -11.17 -34.33 -17.07
CA ASN A 419 -10.44 -35.58 -17.29
C ASN A 419 -9.19 -35.40 -18.15
N ASN A 420 -9.04 -34.27 -18.85
CA ASN A 420 -7.87 -33.99 -19.66
C ASN A 420 -6.62 -33.75 -18.77
N PRO A 421 -5.49 -34.44 -19.01
CA PRO A 421 -4.27 -34.29 -18.20
C PRO A 421 -3.69 -32.87 -18.18
N LYS A 422 -3.72 -32.16 -19.31
CA LYS A 422 -3.16 -30.81 -19.45
C LYS A 422 -4.00 -29.78 -18.69
N PHE A 423 -5.33 -29.87 -18.81
CA PHE A 423 -6.22 -28.99 -18.04
C PHE A 423 -6.08 -29.22 -16.52
N LYS A 424 -5.93 -30.49 -16.09
CA LYS A 424 -5.62 -30.81 -14.67
C LYS A 424 -4.28 -30.22 -14.24
N GLN A 425 -3.28 -30.23 -15.09
CA GLN A 425 -1.98 -29.64 -14.81
C GLN A 425 -2.09 -28.13 -14.63
N PHE A 426 -2.81 -27.43 -15.51
CA PHE A 426 -3.11 -26.00 -15.34
C PHE A 426 -3.87 -25.72 -14.04
N GLN A 427 -4.87 -26.52 -13.69
CA GLN A 427 -5.59 -26.38 -12.41
C GLN A 427 -4.66 -26.52 -11.20
N LYS A 428 -3.64 -27.37 -11.29
CA LYS A 428 -2.68 -27.60 -10.21
C LYS A 428 -1.62 -26.49 -10.12
N ASP A 429 -1.14 -26.01 -11.27
CA ASP A 429 -0.05 -25.04 -11.37
C ASP A 429 -0.53 -23.60 -11.15
N LEU A 430 -1.74 -23.28 -11.60
CA LEU A 430 -2.39 -22.00 -11.36
C LEU A 430 -3.08 -22.05 -10.00
N SER A 431 -2.28 -21.89 -8.93
CA SER A 431 -2.75 -21.89 -7.55
C SER A 431 -3.85 -20.83 -7.34
N TYR A 432 -4.77 -21.11 -6.40
CA TYR A 432 -5.92 -20.24 -6.10
C TYR A 432 -5.50 -18.83 -5.63
N ASN A 433 -4.38 -18.73 -4.90
CA ASN A 433 -3.84 -17.45 -4.40
C ASN A 433 -3.16 -16.60 -5.48
N ASP A 434 -2.56 -17.23 -6.48
CA ASP A 434 -1.78 -16.51 -7.52
C ASP A 434 -2.67 -16.11 -8.71
N TYR A 435 -3.77 -16.82 -8.98
CA TYR A 435 -4.65 -16.60 -10.14
C TYR A 435 -6.16 -16.60 -9.79
N PRO A 436 -6.63 -15.58 -9.05
CA PRO A 436 -8.00 -15.55 -8.53
C PRO A 436 -9.09 -15.50 -9.61
N LEU A 437 -8.81 -14.91 -10.79
CA LEU A 437 -9.75 -14.90 -11.93
C LEU A 437 -9.95 -16.28 -12.55
N PHE A 438 -8.88 -17.08 -12.63
CA PHE A 438 -8.97 -18.45 -13.11
C PHE A 438 -9.78 -19.31 -12.11
N ALA A 439 -9.46 -19.21 -10.82
CA ALA A 439 -10.22 -19.89 -9.77
C ALA A 439 -11.71 -19.51 -9.80
N PHE A 440 -12.02 -18.23 -10.03
CA PHE A 440 -13.39 -17.76 -10.17
C PHE A 440 -14.13 -18.38 -11.37
N GLU A 441 -13.46 -18.55 -12.51
CA GLU A 441 -14.04 -19.24 -13.67
C GLU A 441 -14.25 -20.74 -13.43
N ILE A 442 -13.34 -21.38 -12.67
CA ILE A 442 -13.52 -22.78 -12.22
C ILE A 442 -14.77 -22.90 -11.33
N ILE A 443 -15.01 -21.95 -10.41
CA ILE A 443 -16.23 -21.93 -9.59
C ILE A 443 -17.49 -21.85 -10.45
N LYS A 444 -17.52 -20.97 -11.48
CA LYS A 444 -18.67 -20.86 -12.40
C LYS A 444 -18.92 -22.17 -13.15
N LEU A 445 -17.85 -22.85 -13.60
CA LEU A 445 -17.93 -24.16 -14.25
C LEU A 445 -18.44 -25.25 -13.30
N GLU A 446 -17.87 -25.35 -12.10
CA GLU A 446 -18.31 -26.31 -11.07
C GLU A 446 -19.77 -26.07 -10.67
N MET A 447 -20.19 -24.81 -10.53
CA MET A 447 -21.58 -24.47 -10.25
C MET A 447 -22.53 -24.88 -11.38
N SER A 448 -22.19 -24.56 -12.63
CA SER A 448 -22.98 -24.96 -13.80
C SER A 448 -23.08 -26.48 -13.92
N PHE A 449 -22.02 -27.19 -13.55
CA PHE A 449 -21.99 -28.65 -13.50
C PHE A 449 -22.89 -29.23 -12.39
N ILE A 450 -22.84 -28.69 -11.17
CA ILE A 450 -23.68 -29.15 -10.05
C ILE A 450 -25.17 -28.96 -10.38
N LEU A 451 -25.54 -27.80 -10.94
CA LEU A 451 -26.90 -27.51 -11.37
C LEU A 451 -27.34 -28.42 -12.54
N ALA A 452 -26.44 -28.71 -13.48
CA ALA A 452 -26.73 -29.66 -14.55
C ALA A 452 -26.93 -31.09 -14.00
N LEU A 453 -26.11 -31.51 -13.01
CA LEU A 453 -26.23 -32.82 -12.37
C LEU A 453 -27.58 -33.00 -11.67
N SER A 454 -28.13 -31.96 -11.03
CA SER A 454 -29.44 -32.06 -10.35
C SER A 454 -30.61 -32.32 -11.30
N GLU A 455 -30.47 -31.95 -12.58
CA GLU A 455 -31.50 -32.10 -13.61
C GLU A 455 -31.38 -33.42 -14.39
N VAL A 456 -30.29 -34.16 -14.22
CA VAL A 456 -30.00 -35.39 -14.96
C VAL A 456 -30.58 -36.63 -14.26
N GLN A 457 -31.23 -37.51 -15.01
CA GLN A 457 -31.87 -38.72 -14.46
C GLN A 457 -30.92 -39.92 -14.28
N LYS A 458 -29.78 -39.96 -14.99
CA LYS A 458 -28.82 -41.07 -14.97
C LYS A 458 -27.39 -40.55 -14.95
N ASN A 459 -26.56 -41.15 -14.10
CA ASN A 459 -25.17 -40.75 -13.93
C ASN A 459 -24.22 -41.84 -14.43
N ASP A 460 -23.30 -41.47 -15.33
CA ASP A 460 -22.24 -42.36 -15.83
C ASP A 460 -21.01 -42.45 -14.89
N SER A 461 -21.16 -41.99 -13.64
CA SER A 461 -20.12 -41.98 -12.60
C SER A 461 -20.24 -43.17 -11.66
N LYS A 462 -19.15 -43.46 -10.93
CA LYS A 462 -19.12 -44.47 -9.86
C LYS A 462 -19.88 -44.04 -8.59
N PHE A 463 -20.17 -42.74 -8.45
CA PHE A 463 -20.89 -42.17 -7.31
C PHE A 463 -22.35 -41.88 -7.65
N SER A 464 -23.23 -41.91 -6.65
CA SER A 464 -24.61 -41.45 -6.84
C SER A 464 -24.63 -39.94 -7.10
N ILE A 465 -25.64 -39.46 -7.85
CA ILE A 465 -25.81 -38.02 -8.15
C ILE A 465 -25.72 -37.15 -6.88
N PRO A 466 -26.42 -37.47 -5.77
CA PRO A 466 -26.33 -36.67 -4.54
C PRO A 466 -24.93 -36.65 -3.92
N GLN A 467 -24.18 -37.76 -4.00
CA GLN A 467 -22.81 -37.83 -3.47
C GLN A 467 -21.84 -37.00 -4.30
N GLU A 468 -21.93 -37.08 -5.63
CA GLU A 468 -21.11 -36.29 -6.55
C GLU A 468 -21.41 -34.79 -6.40
N MET A 469 -22.69 -34.42 -6.35
CA MET A 469 -23.09 -33.04 -6.10
C MET A 469 -22.57 -32.51 -4.76
N LYS A 470 -22.65 -33.29 -3.68
CA LYS A 470 -22.15 -32.87 -2.37
C LYS A 470 -20.64 -32.62 -2.40
N PHE A 471 -19.87 -33.54 -2.99
CA PHE A 471 -18.41 -33.41 -3.11
C PHE A 471 -18.00 -32.15 -3.87
N HIS A 472 -18.62 -31.89 -5.02
CA HIS A 472 -18.32 -30.71 -5.82
C HIS A 472 -18.84 -29.42 -5.17
N ALA A 473 -19.99 -29.46 -4.49
CA ALA A 473 -20.52 -28.29 -3.78
C ALA A 473 -19.63 -27.86 -2.61
N GLU A 474 -19.09 -28.81 -1.83
CA GLU A 474 -18.16 -28.51 -0.74
C GLU A 474 -16.89 -27.83 -1.27
N LYS A 475 -16.26 -28.42 -2.29
CA LYS A 475 -15.07 -27.86 -2.93
C LYS A 475 -15.31 -26.47 -3.54
N MET A 476 -16.45 -26.28 -4.20
CA MET A 476 -16.83 -25.00 -4.79
C MET A 476 -17.04 -23.93 -3.70
N VAL A 477 -17.71 -24.27 -2.59
CA VAL A 477 -17.92 -23.36 -1.45
C VAL A 477 -16.60 -23.00 -0.79
N ASP A 478 -15.67 -23.94 -0.62
CA ASP A 478 -14.33 -23.67 -0.08
C ASP A 478 -13.60 -22.61 -0.91
N LEU A 479 -13.47 -22.85 -2.22
CA LEU A 479 -12.82 -21.92 -3.14
C LEU A 479 -13.53 -20.56 -3.21
N LEU A 480 -14.86 -20.56 -3.17
CA LEU A 480 -15.65 -19.33 -3.20
C LEU A 480 -15.42 -18.48 -1.96
N VAL A 481 -15.40 -19.11 -0.78
CA VAL A 481 -15.12 -18.43 0.49
C VAL A 481 -13.73 -17.83 0.48
N GLU A 482 -12.71 -18.60 0.08
CA GLU A 482 -11.32 -18.11 0.00
C GLU A 482 -11.21 -16.87 -0.89
N LEU A 483 -11.77 -16.89 -2.12
CA LEU A 483 -11.72 -15.74 -3.03
C LEU A 483 -12.44 -14.49 -2.48
N ILE A 484 -13.55 -14.67 -1.77
CA ILE A 484 -14.27 -13.54 -1.14
C ILE A 484 -13.42 -12.96 -0.01
N LEU A 485 -12.80 -13.81 0.82
CA LEU A 485 -11.93 -13.39 1.92
C LEU A 485 -10.64 -12.72 1.44
N ASP A 486 -10.13 -13.14 0.28
CA ASP A 486 -8.99 -12.50 -0.39
C ASP A 486 -9.34 -11.13 -1.02
N GLY A 487 -10.60 -10.70 -0.92
CA GLY A 487 -11.04 -9.38 -1.40
C GLY A 487 -11.36 -9.31 -2.89
N ASN A 488 -11.68 -10.43 -3.55
CA ASN A 488 -12.08 -10.40 -4.96
C ASN A 488 -13.48 -9.79 -5.14
N GLU A 489 -13.54 -8.53 -5.58
CA GLU A 489 -14.78 -7.78 -5.84
C GLU A 489 -15.73 -8.51 -6.80
N GLU A 490 -15.19 -9.05 -7.90
CA GLU A 490 -16.00 -9.68 -8.95
C GLU A 490 -16.70 -10.93 -8.41
N THR A 491 -15.97 -11.73 -7.62
CA THR A 491 -16.51 -12.92 -6.95
C THR A 491 -17.55 -12.55 -5.89
N ALA A 492 -17.28 -11.54 -5.06
CA ALA A 492 -18.23 -11.09 -4.04
C ALA A 492 -19.54 -10.61 -4.67
N PHE A 493 -19.48 -9.72 -5.67
CA PHE A 493 -20.68 -9.18 -6.34
C PHE A 493 -21.46 -10.23 -7.14
N TRP A 494 -20.77 -11.17 -7.79
CA TRP A 494 -21.43 -12.29 -8.46
C TRP A 494 -22.18 -13.18 -7.46
N THR A 495 -21.56 -13.46 -6.31
CA THR A 495 -22.19 -14.24 -5.22
C THR A 495 -23.42 -13.53 -4.68
N GLU A 496 -23.35 -12.21 -4.45
CA GLU A 496 -24.51 -11.43 -4.02
C GLU A 496 -25.68 -11.56 -4.99
N LYS A 497 -25.40 -11.46 -6.29
CA LYS A 497 -26.43 -11.53 -7.33
C LYS A 497 -27.11 -12.89 -7.32
N LEU A 498 -26.36 -13.97 -7.13
CA LEU A 498 -26.92 -15.32 -7.05
C LEU A 498 -27.77 -15.54 -5.79
N ILE A 499 -27.34 -14.97 -4.66
CA ILE A 499 -28.15 -14.96 -3.42
C ILE A 499 -29.48 -14.24 -3.65
N LYS A 500 -29.46 -13.05 -4.27
CA LYS A 500 -30.66 -12.23 -4.55
C LYS A 500 -31.62 -12.91 -5.52
N ASP A 501 -31.09 -13.53 -6.57
CA ASP A 501 -31.89 -14.23 -7.58
C ASP A 501 -32.47 -15.56 -7.06
N ASN A 502 -32.03 -16.02 -5.89
CA ASN A 502 -32.41 -17.29 -5.26
C ASN A 502 -32.26 -18.52 -6.19
N LYS A 503 -31.35 -18.44 -7.15
CA LYS A 503 -31.18 -19.42 -8.23
C LYS A 503 -30.43 -20.69 -7.80
N ASN A 504 -29.73 -20.66 -6.66
CA ASN A 504 -28.87 -21.76 -6.27
C ASN A 504 -28.92 -22.06 -4.76
N PRO A 505 -29.44 -23.24 -4.34
CA PRO A 505 -29.50 -23.63 -2.94
C PRO A 505 -28.11 -23.89 -2.32
N PHE A 506 -27.08 -24.22 -3.13
CA PHE A 506 -25.73 -24.49 -2.63
C PHE A 506 -24.98 -23.22 -2.18
N ILE A 507 -25.39 -22.05 -2.67
CA ILE A 507 -24.86 -20.75 -2.23
C ILE A 507 -25.51 -20.31 -0.91
N GLN A 508 -26.66 -20.90 -0.54
CA GLN A 508 -27.31 -20.64 0.75
C GLN A 508 -26.57 -21.34 1.91
N ASN A 509 -25.30 -21.00 2.09
CA ASN A 509 -24.38 -21.62 3.03
C ASN A 509 -23.82 -20.57 3.98
N TYR A 510 -23.85 -20.85 5.28
CA TYR A 510 -23.41 -19.90 6.32
C TYR A 510 -21.97 -19.39 6.08
N ARG A 511 -21.08 -20.20 5.52
CA ARG A 511 -19.69 -19.83 5.26
C ARG A 511 -19.60 -18.75 4.20
N VAL A 512 -20.41 -18.85 3.14
CA VAL A 512 -20.49 -17.85 2.07
C VAL A 512 -21.05 -16.53 2.60
N TYR A 513 -22.12 -16.58 3.40
CA TYR A 513 -22.69 -15.40 4.06
C TYR A 513 -21.69 -14.75 5.04
N SER A 514 -20.94 -15.56 5.79
CA SER A 514 -19.91 -15.07 6.70
C SER A 514 -18.75 -14.43 5.97
N ALA A 515 -18.32 -15.02 4.85
CA ALA A 515 -17.28 -14.46 3.99
C ALA A 515 -17.72 -13.13 3.37
N LEU A 516 -18.96 -13.03 2.88
CA LEU A 516 -19.51 -11.75 2.38
C LEU A 516 -19.62 -10.70 3.49
N ALA A 517 -20.04 -11.11 4.69
CA ALA A 517 -20.04 -10.20 5.83
C ALA A 517 -18.63 -9.67 6.11
N GLU A 518 -17.61 -10.53 6.08
CA GLU A 518 -16.19 -10.16 6.25
C GLU A 518 -15.65 -9.27 5.12
N PHE A 519 -15.99 -9.57 3.87
CA PHE A 519 -15.65 -8.76 2.71
C PHE A 519 -16.15 -7.31 2.87
N TYR A 520 -17.40 -7.14 3.30
CA TYR A 520 -17.98 -5.83 3.59
C TYR A 520 -17.53 -5.22 4.93
N ALA A 521 -16.79 -5.97 5.74
CA ALA A 521 -16.11 -5.47 6.93
C ALA A 521 -14.74 -4.85 6.60
N THR A 522 -14.14 -5.29 5.50
CA THR A 522 -12.71 -5.13 5.24
C THR A 522 -12.45 -4.10 4.16
N PRO A 523 -11.51 -3.15 4.37
CA PRO A 523 -11.10 -2.22 3.32
C PRO A 523 -10.62 -2.93 2.06
N PRO A 524 -10.88 -2.36 0.86
CA PRO A 524 -11.56 -1.10 0.61
C PRO A 524 -13.10 -1.21 0.48
N HIS A 525 -13.70 -2.39 0.64
CA HIS A 525 -15.10 -2.66 0.27
C HIS A 525 -16.09 -2.46 1.42
N VAL A 526 -15.78 -1.60 2.37
CA VAL A 526 -16.50 -1.53 3.64
C VAL A 526 -17.93 -1.00 3.45
N ASP A 527 -18.91 -1.78 3.86
CA ASP A 527 -20.35 -1.43 3.82
C ASP A 527 -21.06 -2.06 5.03
N GLU A 528 -21.36 -1.22 6.04
CA GLU A 528 -21.94 -1.66 7.31
C GLU A 528 -23.31 -2.34 7.12
N GLU A 529 -24.16 -1.79 6.26
CA GLU A 529 -25.52 -2.29 6.06
C GLU A 529 -25.50 -3.65 5.38
N LYS A 530 -24.66 -3.81 4.35
CA LYS A 530 -24.49 -5.10 3.66
C LYS A 530 -23.82 -6.13 4.56
N GLY A 531 -22.76 -5.76 5.27
CA GLY A 531 -22.08 -6.65 6.20
C GLY A 531 -23.03 -7.23 7.25
N LEU A 532 -23.88 -6.38 7.83
CA LEU A 532 -24.91 -6.80 8.79
C LEU A 532 -26.01 -7.65 8.15
N PHE A 533 -26.47 -7.30 6.95
CA PHE A 533 -27.45 -8.08 6.21
C PHE A 533 -26.97 -9.52 6.00
N TYR A 534 -25.77 -9.70 5.46
CA TYR A 534 -25.22 -11.04 5.19
C TYR A 534 -24.95 -11.81 6.49
N TRP A 535 -24.50 -11.13 7.55
CA TRP A 535 -24.36 -11.71 8.87
C TRP A 535 -25.67 -12.29 9.42
N ASN A 536 -26.74 -11.49 9.42
CA ASN A 536 -28.04 -11.93 9.94
C ASN A 536 -28.61 -13.08 9.11
N LYS A 537 -28.45 -13.04 7.78
CA LYS A 537 -28.85 -14.14 6.90
C LYS A 537 -28.06 -15.42 7.16
N GLY A 538 -26.75 -15.32 7.40
CA GLY A 538 -25.93 -16.47 7.79
C GLY A 538 -26.39 -17.13 9.09
N LYS A 539 -26.78 -16.33 10.08
CA LYS A 539 -27.37 -16.82 11.35
C LYS A 539 -28.71 -17.51 11.18
N GLU A 540 -29.59 -16.98 10.32
CA GLU A 540 -30.90 -17.60 10.06
C GLU A 540 -30.75 -19.03 9.47
N ILE A 541 -29.65 -19.29 8.76
CA ILE A 541 -29.36 -20.57 8.10
C ILE A 541 -28.70 -21.58 9.06
N THR A 542 -28.05 -21.13 10.13
CA THR A 542 -27.38 -21.99 11.12
C THR A 542 -28.22 -22.15 12.38
N GLN A 543 -28.84 -23.32 12.57
CA GLN A 543 -29.50 -23.67 13.84
C GLN A 543 -28.53 -24.18 14.92
N ASP A 544 -27.22 -24.29 14.64
CA ASP A 544 -26.21 -24.78 15.59
C ASP A 544 -24.95 -23.90 15.62
N ASP A 545 -24.37 -23.81 16.81
CA ASP A 545 -23.23 -22.98 17.28
C ASP A 545 -21.94 -23.08 16.44
N ALA A 546 -21.94 -22.63 15.18
CA ALA A 546 -20.70 -22.30 14.49
C ALA A 546 -20.12 -21.02 15.10
N GLU A 547 -18.91 -21.09 15.67
CA GLU A 547 -18.24 -19.93 16.24
C GLU A 547 -18.20 -18.77 15.21
N PRO A 548 -18.72 -17.58 15.55
CA PRO A 548 -18.66 -16.45 14.65
C PRO A 548 -17.22 -16.09 14.32
N ASN A 549 -16.96 -15.82 13.04
CA ASN A 549 -15.69 -15.25 12.62
C ASN A 549 -15.42 -13.93 13.39
N GLN A 550 -14.18 -13.74 13.84
CA GLN A 550 -13.72 -12.59 14.62
C GLN A 550 -14.07 -11.26 13.94
N GLN A 551 -14.03 -11.17 12.61
CA GLN A 551 -14.30 -9.93 11.87
C GLN A 551 -15.81 -9.61 11.80
N SER A 552 -16.67 -10.62 11.64
CA SER A 552 -18.12 -10.42 11.69
C SER A 552 -18.61 -10.01 13.09
N LYS A 553 -17.95 -10.50 14.16
CA LYS A 553 -18.17 -10.00 15.53
C LYS A 553 -17.86 -8.50 15.63
N LEU A 554 -16.82 -8.03 14.93
CA LEU A 554 -16.43 -6.61 14.92
C LEU A 554 -17.46 -5.75 14.18
N ILE A 555 -18.03 -6.17 13.04
CA ILE A 555 -19.12 -5.42 12.37
C ILE A 555 -20.34 -5.30 13.27
N ASN A 556 -20.76 -6.39 13.92
CA ASN A 556 -21.87 -6.33 14.86
C ASN A 556 -21.56 -5.39 16.03
N THR A 557 -20.29 -5.30 16.44
CA THR A 557 -19.83 -4.34 17.46
C THR A 557 -19.87 -2.90 16.93
N VAL A 558 -19.50 -2.64 15.67
CA VAL A 558 -19.66 -1.31 15.03
C VAL A 558 -21.13 -0.91 14.99
N HIS A 559 -22.00 -1.80 14.51
CA HIS A 559 -23.43 -1.54 14.48
C HIS A 559 -23.98 -1.29 15.89
N THR A 560 -23.54 -2.06 16.89
CA THR A 560 -23.92 -1.83 18.29
C THR A 560 -23.39 -0.50 18.81
N ALA A 561 -22.20 -0.07 18.40
CA ALA A 561 -21.64 1.24 18.75
C ALA A 561 -22.46 2.39 18.16
N ILE A 562 -23.03 2.23 16.95
CA ILE A 562 -23.81 3.27 16.28
C ILE A 562 -25.29 3.26 16.74
N HIS A 563 -25.92 2.09 16.68
CA HIS A 563 -27.37 1.88 16.78
C HIS A 563 -27.81 1.25 18.11
N GLY A 564 -26.90 1.01 19.05
CA GLY A 564 -27.23 0.45 20.36
C GLY A 564 -28.36 1.23 21.06
N SER A 565 -29.28 0.50 21.67
CA SER A 565 -30.53 1.05 22.26
C SER A 565 -30.31 2.02 23.42
N THR A 566 -29.14 1.97 24.07
CA THR A 566 -28.75 2.89 25.15
C THR A 566 -27.34 3.41 24.93
N GLU A 567 -27.03 4.56 25.51
CA GLU A 567 -25.69 5.15 25.48
C GLU A 567 -24.62 4.24 26.13
N ILE A 568 -24.99 3.53 27.20
CA ILE A 568 -24.10 2.58 27.89
C ILE A 568 -23.70 1.42 26.97
N ILE A 569 -24.67 0.87 26.22
CA ILE A 569 -24.40 -0.22 25.27
C ILE A 569 -23.50 0.28 24.14
N ARG A 570 -23.78 1.48 23.61
CA ARG A 570 -22.97 2.10 22.55
C ARG A 570 -21.52 2.32 23.00
N ARG A 571 -21.31 2.87 24.21
CA ARG A 571 -19.96 3.07 24.79
C ARG A 571 -19.21 1.75 25.03
N SER A 572 -19.89 0.74 25.56
CA SER A 572 -19.30 -0.59 25.77
C SER A 572 -18.81 -1.23 24.45
N ALA A 573 -19.59 -1.06 23.39
CA ALA A 573 -19.21 -1.51 22.05
C ALA A 573 -17.99 -0.74 21.49
N VAL A 574 -17.95 0.59 21.65
CA VAL A 574 -16.78 1.41 21.29
C VAL A 574 -15.52 0.96 22.05
N GLU A 575 -15.62 0.69 23.34
CA GLU A 575 -14.50 0.16 24.13
C GLU A 575 -14.05 -1.23 23.67
N THR A 576 -14.97 -2.05 23.18
CA THR A 576 -14.64 -3.36 22.60
C THR A 576 -13.85 -3.19 21.29
N LEU A 577 -14.25 -2.26 20.43
CA LEU A 577 -13.52 -1.93 19.20
C LEU A 577 -12.12 -1.37 19.50
N LYS A 578 -12.00 -0.52 20.54
CA LYS A 578 -10.73 0.00 21.03
C LYS A 578 -9.80 -1.11 21.49
N LYS A 579 -10.28 -2.03 22.33
CA LYS A 579 -9.50 -3.18 22.83
C LYS A 579 -9.07 -4.14 21.73
N ALA A 580 -9.87 -4.28 20.68
CA ALA A 580 -9.51 -5.08 19.51
C ALA A 580 -8.35 -4.46 18.69
N HIS A 581 -7.90 -3.23 19.00
CA HIS A 581 -6.88 -2.47 18.26
C HIS A 581 -7.22 -2.23 16.79
N GLN A 582 -8.51 -2.30 16.44
CA GLN A 582 -8.96 -2.15 15.07
C GLN A 582 -9.46 -0.72 14.82
N TYR A 583 -8.52 0.21 14.67
CA TYR A 583 -8.79 1.63 14.43
C TYR A 583 -9.77 1.89 13.28
N HIS A 584 -9.73 1.03 12.25
CA HIS A 584 -10.61 1.13 11.10
C HIS A 584 -12.11 1.02 11.48
N TYR A 585 -12.48 0.07 12.34
CA TYR A 585 -13.87 -0.08 12.79
C TYR A 585 -14.31 1.04 13.73
N LEU A 586 -13.38 1.60 14.53
CA LEU A 586 -13.63 2.81 15.31
C LEU A 586 -13.95 4.00 14.40
N LYS A 587 -13.24 4.15 13.28
CA LYS A 587 -13.50 5.19 12.28
C LYS A 587 -14.91 5.09 11.71
N LEU A 588 -15.40 3.89 11.39
CA LEU A 588 -16.78 3.72 10.92
C LEU A 588 -17.80 4.16 11.98
N ALA A 589 -17.61 3.73 13.23
CA ALA A 589 -18.46 4.15 14.34
C ALA A 589 -18.41 5.67 14.58
N SER A 590 -17.26 6.31 14.35
CA SER A 590 -17.02 7.73 14.62
C SER A 590 -17.87 8.70 13.81
N TYR A 591 -18.47 8.29 12.69
CA TYR A 591 -19.36 9.18 11.92
C TYR A 591 -20.67 9.46 12.63
N LYS A 592 -21.10 8.58 13.55
CA LYS A 592 -22.39 8.68 14.23
C LYS A 592 -22.30 8.56 15.76
N ASN A 593 -21.14 8.16 16.29
CA ASN A 593 -20.91 8.01 17.73
C ASN A 593 -19.79 8.97 18.21
N SER A 594 -20.11 9.81 19.20
CA SER A 594 -19.20 10.82 19.75
C SER A 594 -18.01 10.25 20.53
N ASP A 595 -18.20 9.15 21.25
CA ASP A 595 -17.13 8.48 21.99
C ASP A 595 -16.11 7.85 21.02
N ALA A 596 -16.60 7.24 19.93
CA ALA A 596 -15.75 6.72 18.87
C ALA A 596 -14.97 7.84 18.14
N ALA A 597 -15.60 9.00 17.91
CA ALA A 597 -14.95 10.17 17.32
C ALA A 597 -13.83 10.73 18.21
N LEU A 598 -14.05 10.80 19.53
CA LEU A 598 -13.03 11.23 20.47
C LEU A 598 -11.81 10.31 20.46
N LEU A 599 -12.03 8.98 20.48
CA LEU A 599 -10.93 8.01 20.35
C LEU A 599 -10.24 8.09 18.98
N CYS A 600 -10.99 8.42 17.93
CA CYS A 600 -10.39 8.60 16.61
C CYS A 600 -9.47 9.82 16.55
N LEU A 601 -9.87 10.90 17.20
CA LEU A 601 -9.07 12.12 17.36
C LEU A 601 -7.76 11.84 18.11
N GLU A 602 -7.82 11.08 19.21
CA GLU A 602 -6.64 10.64 19.97
C GLU A 602 -5.67 9.83 19.11
N HIS A 603 -6.18 8.84 18.39
CA HIS A 603 -5.36 7.98 17.52
C HIS A 603 -4.75 8.77 16.37
N CYS A 604 -5.49 9.70 15.75
CA CYS A 604 -4.97 10.58 14.70
C CYS A 604 -3.77 11.39 15.21
N LEU A 605 -3.88 11.98 16.40
CA LEU A 605 -2.80 12.74 17.01
C LEU A 605 -1.58 11.85 17.33
N GLN A 606 -1.80 10.64 17.86
CA GLN A 606 -0.72 9.69 18.15
C GLN A 606 0.04 9.23 16.90
N ASN A 607 -0.67 9.07 15.78
CA ASN A 607 -0.11 8.56 14.51
C ASN A 607 0.19 9.64 13.47
N ASN A 608 0.13 10.92 13.86
CA ASN A 608 0.39 12.07 13.00
C ASN A 608 -0.49 12.16 11.74
N LYS A 609 -1.76 11.75 11.84
CA LYS A 609 -2.77 11.82 10.75
C LYS A 609 -3.64 13.06 10.90
N LEU A 610 -3.05 14.24 10.70
CA LEU A 610 -3.66 15.53 11.06
C LEU A 610 -4.85 15.91 10.16
N ASP A 611 -4.75 15.69 8.85
CA ASP A 611 -5.86 15.96 7.90
C ASP A 611 -7.13 15.15 8.24
N GLU A 612 -6.93 13.90 8.66
CA GLU A 612 -8.01 13.00 9.04
C GLU A 612 -8.69 13.43 10.33
N ALA A 613 -7.96 14.09 11.25
CA ALA A 613 -8.47 14.44 12.57
C ALA A 613 -9.61 15.48 12.50
N LYS A 614 -9.55 16.39 11.52
CA LYS A 614 -10.50 17.52 11.37
C LYS A 614 -11.96 17.06 11.27
N GLN A 615 -12.21 15.89 10.68
CA GLN A 615 -13.57 15.37 10.50
C GLN A 615 -14.22 14.85 11.80
N TYR A 616 -13.43 14.60 12.85
CA TYR A 616 -13.93 14.02 14.11
C TYR A 616 -14.20 15.08 15.19
N ILE A 617 -13.64 16.29 15.06
CA ILE A 617 -13.63 17.31 16.12
C ILE A 617 -15.05 17.66 16.60
N ASP A 618 -15.95 17.97 15.69
CA ASP A 618 -17.30 18.44 16.06
C ASP A 618 -18.12 17.38 16.78
N LEU A 619 -17.95 16.11 16.41
CA LEU A 619 -18.65 15.01 17.08
C LEU A 619 -17.96 14.64 18.40
N ALA A 620 -16.63 14.68 18.46
CA ALA A 620 -15.85 14.42 19.67
C ALA A 620 -16.19 15.43 20.80
N ARG A 621 -16.44 16.70 20.46
CA ARG A 621 -16.88 17.74 21.42
C ARG A 621 -18.18 17.37 22.15
N LYS A 622 -19.03 16.52 21.57
CA LYS A 622 -20.26 16.04 22.24
C LYS A 622 -19.98 14.98 23.30
N ALA A 623 -18.86 14.26 23.20
CA ALA A 623 -18.44 13.29 24.22
C ALA A 623 -17.68 13.98 25.36
N ASP A 624 -16.66 14.77 25.02
CA ASP A 624 -15.85 15.51 26.00
C ASP A 624 -15.35 16.82 25.38
N PRO A 625 -15.96 17.98 25.70
CA PRO A 625 -15.59 19.27 25.12
C PRO A 625 -14.20 19.74 25.56
N ALA A 626 -13.78 19.43 26.80
CA ALA A 626 -12.48 19.84 27.35
C ALA A 626 -11.34 19.11 26.64
N LYS A 627 -11.48 17.78 26.54
CA LYS A 627 -10.48 16.92 25.90
C LYS A 627 -10.42 17.09 24.39
N ALA A 628 -11.57 17.25 23.72
CA ALA A 628 -11.60 17.53 22.29
C ALA A 628 -10.90 18.86 21.95
N ALA A 629 -11.14 19.92 22.72
CA ALA A 629 -10.48 21.21 22.54
C ALA A 629 -8.95 21.14 22.77
N TYR A 630 -8.52 20.36 23.77
CA TYR A 630 -7.09 20.12 24.01
C TYR A 630 -6.43 19.38 22.85
N LEU A 631 -7.04 18.29 22.37
CA LEU A 631 -6.53 17.51 21.24
C LEU A 631 -6.49 18.33 19.95
N GLU A 632 -7.51 19.16 19.70
CA GLU A 632 -7.55 20.11 18.58
C GLU A 632 -6.41 21.13 18.68
N ALA A 633 -6.12 21.68 19.87
CA ALA A 633 -4.98 22.55 20.08
C ALA A 633 -3.65 21.86 19.73
N MET A 634 -3.48 20.59 20.12
CA MET A 634 -2.28 19.82 19.78
C MET A 634 -2.15 19.55 18.28
N ILE A 635 -3.27 19.29 17.59
CA ILE A 635 -3.30 19.11 16.14
C ILE A 635 -2.89 20.40 15.44
N VAL A 636 -3.54 21.53 15.78
CA VAL A 636 -3.24 22.84 15.18
C VAL A 636 -1.80 23.27 15.45
N SER A 637 -1.28 22.98 16.65
CA SER A 637 0.12 23.25 17.00
C SER A 637 1.10 22.47 16.11
N ARG A 638 0.80 21.22 15.75
CA ARG A 638 1.64 20.42 14.84
C ARG A 638 1.55 20.84 13.37
N GLU A 639 0.46 21.51 12.98
CA GLU A 639 0.29 22.12 11.65
C GLU A 639 0.87 23.54 11.58
N ASP A 640 1.65 23.98 12.58
CA ASP A 640 2.18 25.33 12.72
C ASP A 640 1.10 26.44 12.69
N GLY A 641 -0.13 26.11 13.09
CA GLY A 641 -1.26 27.03 13.16
C GLY A 641 -1.42 27.73 14.52
N ASP A 642 -2.36 28.69 14.60
CA ASP A 642 -2.67 29.37 15.86
C ASP A 642 -3.51 28.48 16.80
N PHE A 643 -2.82 27.73 17.65
CA PHE A 643 -3.44 26.81 18.60
C PHE A 643 -3.91 27.47 19.90
N ILE A 644 -3.48 28.71 20.20
CA ILE A 644 -3.80 29.40 21.45
C ILE A 644 -5.31 29.52 21.69
N PRO A 645 -6.15 29.90 20.71
CA PRO A 645 -7.60 29.97 20.90
C PRO A 645 -8.23 28.64 21.34
N HIS A 646 -7.72 27.52 20.81
CA HIS A 646 -8.21 26.17 21.12
C HIS A 646 -7.74 25.72 22.52
N LEU A 647 -6.49 26.03 22.87
CA LEU A 647 -5.94 25.76 24.18
C LEU A 647 -6.67 26.55 25.28
N LEU A 648 -7.03 27.81 25.02
CA LEU A 648 -7.82 28.62 25.96
C LEU A 648 -9.22 28.03 26.20
N LYS A 649 -9.88 27.49 25.16
CA LYS A 649 -11.14 26.75 25.33
C LYS A 649 -10.95 25.50 26.20
N ALA A 650 -9.85 24.77 26.01
CA ALA A 650 -9.55 23.60 26.84
C ALA A 650 -9.36 23.97 28.32
N ILE A 651 -8.69 25.09 28.61
CA ILE A 651 -8.52 25.61 29.97
C ILE A 651 -9.87 26.06 30.55
N GLU A 652 -10.68 26.78 29.77
CA GLU A 652 -12.00 27.25 30.18
C GLU A 652 -12.94 26.08 30.52
N PHE A 653 -12.89 24.98 29.76
CA PHE A 653 -13.62 23.74 30.05
C PHE A 653 -12.98 22.87 31.15
N GLY A 654 -11.80 23.24 31.66
CA GLY A 654 -11.17 22.57 32.80
C GLY A 654 -10.30 21.34 32.46
N HIS A 655 -9.68 21.29 31.27
CA HIS A 655 -8.74 20.21 30.95
C HIS A 655 -7.45 20.35 31.77
N PRO A 656 -7.03 19.31 32.53
CA PRO A 656 -5.94 19.41 33.51
C PRO A 656 -4.58 19.75 32.88
N ASP A 657 -4.28 19.17 31.72
CA ASP A 657 -2.97 19.34 31.07
C ASP A 657 -2.83 20.65 30.28
N ALA A 658 -3.94 21.35 30.01
CA ALA A 658 -3.93 22.52 29.13
C ALA A 658 -3.18 23.71 29.76
N GLY A 659 -3.27 23.87 31.08
CA GLY A 659 -2.54 24.90 31.82
C GLY A 659 -1.03 24.68 31.81
N LEU A 660 -0.59 23.42 31.98
CA LEU A 660 0.82 23.04 31.93
C LEU A 660 1.41 23.29 30.54
N PHE A 661 0.67 22.97 29.48
CA PHE A 661 1.12 23.22 28.12
C PHE A 661 1.23 24.73 27.83
N LEU A 662 0.26 25.53 28.28
CA LEU A 662 0.33 26.99 28.16
C LEU A 662 1.55 27.56 28.89
N GLU A 663 1.85 27.08 30.09
CA GLU A 663 3.06 27.46 30.85
C GLU A 663 4.33 27.22 30.04
N GLN A 664 4.52 26.01 29.51
CA GLN A 664 5.71 25.65 28.73
C GLN A 664 5.89 26.54 27.49
N GLU A 665 4.78 26.84 26.81
CA GLU A 665 4.82 27.69 25.62
C GLU A 665 5.16 29.14 25.96
N ILE A 666 4.61 29.67 27.04
CA ILE A 666 4.98 31.02 27.53
C ILE A 666 6.47 31.08 27.86
N GLU A 667 7.01 30.05 28.54
CA GLU A 667 8.43 30.01 28.86
C GLU A 667 9.33 29.96 27.62
N ARG A 668 8.93 29.20 26.60
CA ARG A 668 9.63 29.15 25.30
C ARG A 668 9.56 30.50 24.57
N SER A 669 8.38 31.11 24.51
CA SER A 669 8.17 32.39 23.82
C SER A 669 9.00 33.51 24.45
N MET A 670 9.10 33.56 25.79
CA MET A 670 9.96 34.51 26.50
C MET A 670 11.46 34.39 26.15
N GLN A 671 11.91 33.26 25.59
CA GLN A 671 13.32 33.03 25.21
C GLN A 671 13.59 33.28 23.72
N ASN A 672 12.61 33.01 22.85
CA ASN A 672 12.82 32.88 21.41
C ASN A 672 12.11 33.95 20.57
N ASP A 673 11.04 34.58 21.07
CA ASP A 673 10.24 35.53 20.30
C ASP A 673 10.66 36.98 20.57
N THR A 674 10.36 37.86 19.61
CA THR A 674 10.47 39.31 19.84
C THR A 674 9.48 39.75 20.92
N MET A 675 9.90 40.65 21.80
CA MET A 675 9.10 41.08 22.95
C MET A 675 7.74 41.68 22.60
N ASP A 676 7.58 42.31 21.43
CA ASP A 676 6.30 42.84 20.97
C ASP A 676 5.28 41.72 20.70
N VAL A 677 5.72 40.65 20.03
CA VAL A 677 4.90 39.45 19.77
C VAL A 677 4.51 38.77 21.07
N PHE A 678 5.43 38.68 22.04
CA PHE A 678 5.13 38.13 23.36
C PHE A 678 4.05 38.93 24.10
N LYS A 679 4.16 40.27 24.10
CA LYS A 679 3.18 41.17 24.74
C LYS A 679 1.80 41.03 24.11
N ASP A 680 1.72 41.05 22.77
CA ASP A 680 0.45 40.97 22.07
C ASP A 680 -0.23 39.61 22.25
N LYS A 681 0.53 38.52 22.18
CA LYS A 681 0.00 37.15 22.14
C LYS A 681 -0.25 36.56 23.53
N TYR A 682 0.64 36.79 24.50
CA TYR A 682 0.61 36.08 25.79
C TYR A 682 0.34 36.98 26.99
N LEU A 683 0.89 38.19 27.04
CA LEU A 683 0.75 39.05 28.22
C LEU A 683 -0.72 39.41 28.48
N ASN A 684 -1.47 39.74 27.42
CA ASN A 684 -2.90 40.08 27.52
C ASN A 684 -3.78 38.90 27.98
N LEU A 685 -3.28 37.66 27.95
CA LEU A 685 -4.01 36.50 28.48
C LEU A 685 -4.19 36.57 30.00
N LEU A 686 -3.31 37.28 30.72
CA LEU A 686 -3.40 37.46 32.17
C LEU A 686 -4.62 38.29 32.60
N HIS A 687 -5.28 39.01 31.68
CA HIS A 687 -6.57 39.64 31.97
C HIS A 687 -7.76 38.66 31.95
N LYS A 688 -7.55 37.39 31.55
CA LYS A 688 -8.59 36.36 31.58
C LYS A 688 -8.53 35.58 32.89
N GLN A 689 -9.63 35.59 33.65
CA GLN A 689 -9.70 34.94 34.97
C GLN A 689 -9.31 33.45 34.95
N PHE A 690 -9.80 32.67 33.99
CA PHE A 690 -9.48 31.24 33.91
C PHE A 690 -8.01 30.96 33.61
N VAL A 691 -7.31 31.89 32.93
CA VAL A 691 -5.86 31.78 32.67
C VAL A 691 -5.07 32.06 33.93
N LEU A 692 -5.46 33.09 34.71
CA LEU A 692 -4.81 33.39 36.00
C LEU A 692 -4.89 32.22 36.98
N ASN A 693 -5.99 31.48 36.96
CA ASN A 693 -6.17 30.29 37.80
C ASN A 693 -5.35 29.08 37.30
N ALA A 694 -5.22 28.93 35.98
CA ALA A 694 -4.47 27.83 35.39
C ALA A 694 -2.94 27.97 35.55
N LEU A 695 -2.41 29.19 35.60
CA LEU A 695 -0.95 29.42 35.61
C LEU A 695 -0.35 29.42 37.04
N PRO A 696 0.91 28.97 37.21
CA PRO A 696 1.65 29.15 38.44
C PRO A 696 2.03 30.61 38.70
N LEU A 697 2.01 31.03 39.97
CA LEU A 697 2.34 32.40 40.37
C LEU A 697 3.72 32.85 39.88
N LYS A 698 4.72 31.96 39.91
CA LYS A 698 6.08 32.24 39.46
C LYS A 698 6.13 32.65 37.99
N ILE A 699 5.32 32.00 37.14
CA ILE A 699 5.23 32.29 35.72
C ILE A 699 4.56 33.64 35.50
N ILE A 700 3.44 33.91 36.19
CA ILE A 700 2.75 35.20 36.13
C ILE A 700 3.71 36.35 36.45
N ILE A 701 4.45 36.27 37.56
CA ILE A 701 5.44 37.30 37.95
C ILE A 701 6.57 37.42 36.91
N LYS A 702 7.06 36.30 36.38
CA LYS A 702 8.12 36.29 35.35
C LYS A 702 7.67 36.98 34.07
N MET A 703 6.44 36.73 33.61
CA MET A 703 5.86 37.40 32.43
C MET A 703 5.82 38.92 32.61
N ILE A 704 5.32 39.38 33.77
CA ILE A 704 5.19 40.80 34.08
C ILE A 704 6.57 41.48 34.10
N LYS A 705 7.56 40.88 34.78
CA LYS A 705 8.93 41.41 34.87
C LYS A 705 9.61 41.50 33.51
N THR A 706 9.43 40.47 32.69
CA THR A 706 10.03 40.40 31.36
C THR A 706 9.45 41.49 30.46
N ALA A 707 8.12 41.68 30.50
CA ALA A 707 7.46 42.76 29.77
C ALA A 707 7.93 44.16 30.24
N TYR A 708 8.00 44.39 31.55
CA TYR A 708 8.48 45.67 32.11
C TYR A 708 9.94 45.97 31.72
N SER A 709 10.81 44.96 31.82
CA SER A 709 12.25 45.12 31.53
C SER A 709 12.54 45.38 30.05
N SER A 710 11.65 44.94 29.16
CA SER A 710 11.77 45.15 27.70
C SER A 710 11.43 46.55 27.21
N ASN A 711 10.78 47.38 28.03
CA ASN A 711 10.51 48.77 27.68
C ASN A 711 11.79 49.58 27.90
N GLU A 712 12.40 50.11 26.83
CA GLU A 712 13.65 50.88 26.92
C GLU A 712 13.41 52.36 27.29
N GLU A 713 12.26 52.91 26.87
CA GLU A 713 11.87 54.29 27.15
C GLU A 713 11.11 54.42 28.48
N ASP A 714 11.45 55.44 29.28
CA ASP A 714 10.81 55.70 30.56
C ASP A 714 9.29 55.90 30.43
N GLN A 715 8.84 56.55 29.35
CA GLN A 715 7.42 56.79 29.07
C GLN A 715 6.64 55.49 28.85
N GLN A 716 7.24 54.47 28.23
CA GLN A 716 6.60 53.17 28.01
C GLN A 716 6.56 52.33 29.29
N ARG A 717 7.57 52.47 30.17
CA ARG A 717 7.55 51.85 31.50
C ARG A 717 6.47 52.46 32.37
N GLU A 718 6.34 53.78 32.35
CA GLU A 718 5.29 54.50 33.06
C GLU A 718 3.90 54.07 32.58
N GLU A 719 3.66 54.03 31.26
CA GLU A 719 2.37 53.56 30.72
C GLU A 719 2.05 52.11 31.09
N PHE A 720 3.05 51.21 31.10
CA PHE A 720 2.86 49.83 31.53
C PHE A 720 2.43 49.73 32.99
N VAL A 721 3.08 50.51 33.87
CA VAL A 721 2.80 50.52 35.32
C VAL A 721 1.46 51.20 35.62
N GLU A 722 1.18 52.33 34.99
CA GLU A 722 -0.03 53.12 35.26
C GLU A 722 -1.29 52.51 34.64
N LYS A 723 -1.21 51.94 33.44
CA LYS A 723 -2.39 51.41 32.74
C LYS A 723 -2.49 49.89 32.81
N TRP A 724 -1.45 49.18 32.38
CA TRP A 724 -1.54 47.73 32.21
C TRP A 724 -1.55 47.00 33.57
N MET A 725 -0.60 47.30 34.45
CA MET A 725 -0.54 46.71 35.80
C MET A 725 -1.76 47.07 36.65
N TYR A 726 -2.26 48.30 36.53
CA TYR A 726 -3.50 48.71 37.18
C TYR A 726 -4.70 47.86 36.71
N ASN A 727 -4.86 47.67 35.40
CA ASN A 727 -5.95 46.84 34.84
C ASN A 727 -5.85 45.37 35.27
N LEU A 728 -4.63 44.81 35.37
CA LEU A 728 -4.41 43.49 35.94
C LEU A 728 -4.91 43.41 37.38
N LEU A 729 -4.55 44.38 38.23
CA LEU A 729 -5.00 44.41 39.64
C LEU A 729 -6.50 44.61 39.77
N VAL A 730 -7.14 45.40 38.91
CA VAL A 730 -8.61 45.53 38.86
C VAL A 730 -9.24 44.18 38.54
N THR A 731 -8.70 43.47 37.55
CA THR A 731 -9.15 42.13 37.16
C THR A 731 -8.97 41.15 38.32
N THR A 732 -7.79 41.13 38.94
CA THR A 732 -7.49 40.30 40.11
C THR A 732 -8.48 40.60 41.23
N LYS A 733 -8.69 41.87 41.62
CA LYS A 733 -9.62 42.28 42.68
C LYS A 733 -11.04 41.74 42.49
N ASN A 734 -11.53 41.73 41.26
CA ASN A 734 -12.87 41.31 40.89
C ASN A 734 -13.01 39.82 40.57
N SER A 735 -11.89 39.08 40.51
CA SER A 735 -11.87 37.64 40.23
C SER A 735 -11.81 36.77 41.49
N ASP A 736 -12.32 35.54 41.37
CA ASP A 736 -12.16 34.46 42.35
C ASP A 736 -10.86 33.68 42.05
N MET A 737 -9.74 34.36 42.23
CA MET A 737 -8.41 33.78 42.03
C MET A 737 -7.86 33.22 43.34
N GLU A 738 -7.54 31.91 43.37
CA GLU A 738 -7.04 31.24 44.58
C GLU A 738 -5.75 31.88 45.11
N LYS A 739 -4.85 32.26 44.20
CA LYS A 739 -3.52 32.85 44.52
C LYS A 739 -3.54 34.38 44.59
N LYS A 740 -4.72 35.01 44.65
CA LYS A 740 -4.89 36.48 44.67
C LYS A 740 -4.05 37.16 45.76
N THR A 741 -4.11 36.61 46.97
CA THR A 741 -3.37 37.13 48.13
C THR A 741 -1.87 37.03 47.89
N ASP A 742 -1.38 35.86 47.46
CA ASP A 742 0.03 35.61 47.26
C ASP A 742 0.62 36.47 46.13
N LEU A 743 -0.13 36.66 45.03
CA LEU A 743 0.22 37.59 43.96
C LEU A 743 0.38 39.01 44.48
N THR A 744 -0.61 39.50 45.23
CA THR A 744 -0.63 40.87 45.74
C THR A 744 0.49 41.11 46.75
N VAL A 745 0.74 40.15 47.65
CA VAL A 745 1.85 40.20 48.60
C VAL A 745 3.20 40.22 47.88
N THR A 746 3.39 39.35 46.86
CA THR A 746 4.63 39.29 46.07
C THR A 746 4.90 40.59 45.31
N LEU A 747 3.85 41.25 44.80
CA LEU A 747 4.00 42.55 44.12
C LEU A 747 4.42 43.65 45.10
N ILE A 748 3.84 43.71 46.30
CA ILE A 748 4.20 44.73 47.30
C ILE A 748 5.61 44.50 47.89
N LEU A 749 5.93 43.25 48.22
CA LEU A 749 7.21 42.91 48.86
C LEU A 749 8.39 42.95 47.89
N ASP A 750 8.27 42.22 46.79
CA ASP A 750 9.43 41.90 45.95
C ASP A 750 9.52 42.82 44.72
N ASN A 751 8.40 43.45 44.33
CA ASN A 751 8.31 44.21 43.07
C ASN A 751 7.53 45.52 43.16
N PRO A 752 7.74 46.37 44.20
CA PRO A 752 6.96 47.58 44.41
C PRO A 752 7.09 48.59 43.25
N TYR A 753 8.20 48.57 42.50
CA TYR A 753 8.43 49.41 41.32
C TYR A 753 7.46 49.13 40.15
N LEU A 754 6.74 48.01 40.16
CA LEU A 754 5.72 47.67 39.15
C LEU A 754 4.34 48.26 39.47
N LEU A 755 4.22 48.97 40.59
CA LEU A 755 2.95 49.49 41.08
C LEU A 755 2.97 51.02 41.05
N SER A 756 2.02 51.62 40.34
CA SER A 756 1.74 53.06 40.45
C SER A 756 1.17 53.38 41.83
N ASP A 757 1.07 54.66 42.18
CA ASP A 757 0.45 55.09 43.44
C ASP A 757 -1.01 54.57 43.56
N GLU A 758 -1.76 54.58 42.46
CA GLU A 758 -3.10 54.00 42.35
C GLU A 758 -3.09 52.46 42.47
N GLY A 759 -2.11 51.81 41.82
CA GLY A 759 -1.90 50.37 41.89
C GLY A 759 -1.57 49.89 43.30
N LEU A 760 -0.77 50.64 44.06
CA LEU A 760 -0.43 50.36 45.46
C LEU A 760 -1.67 50.40 46.36
N LEU A 761 -2.50 51.44 46.22
CA LEU A 761 -3.76 51.56 46.96
C LEU A 761 -4.72 50.43 46.60
N LEU A 762 -4.78 50.04 45.32
CA LEU A 762 -5.61 48.94 44.85
C LEU A 762 -5.13 47.60 45.41
N ALA A 763 -3.82 47.35 45.42
CA ALA A 763 -3.21 46.16 46.01
C ALA A 763 -3.51 46.05 47.52
N MET A 764 -3.36 47.14 48.27
CA MET A 764 -3.74 47.19 49.69
C MET A 764 -5.24 46.95 49.90
N SER A 765 -6.09 47.48 49.02
CA SER A 765 -7.54 47.22 49.02
C SER A 765 -7.87 45.74 48.78
N ILE A 766 -7.12 45.05 47.90
CA ILE A 766 -7.28 43.60 47.68
C ILE A 766 -7.00 42.83 48.97
N LEU A 767 -5.86 43.08 49.63
CA LEU A 767 -5.48 42.41 50.88
C LEU A 767 -6.49 42.66 52.01
N SER A 768 -6.99 43.89 52.12
CA SER A 768 -8.05 44.24 53.08
C SER A 768 -9.36 43.47 52.79
N LYS A 769 -9.81 43.44 51.53
CA LYS A 769 -11.04 42.72 51.13
C LYS A 769 -10.95 41.21 51.42
N GLU A 770 -9.78 40.61 51.20
CA GLU A 770 -9.51 39.19 51.50
C GLU A 770 -9.31 38.92 53.02
N ARG A 771 -9.50 39.94 53.87
CA ARG A 771 -9.29 39.90 55.33
C ARG A 771 -7.91 39.38 55.71
N PHE A 772 -6.89 39.70 54.90
CA PHE A 772 -5.53 39.22 55.13
C PHE A 772 -5.00 39.68 56.49
N PHE A 773 -5.17 40.98 56.79
CA PHE A 773 -4.71 41.60 58.04
C PHE A 773 -5.49 41.16 59.29
N ASP A 774 -6.65 40.50 59.13
CA ASP A 774 -7.38 39.89 60.26
C ASP A 774 -6.86 38.50 60.62
N LYS A 775 -6.21 37.82 59.66
CA LYS A 775 -5.91 36.39 59.75
C LYS A 775 -4.41 36.07 59.83
N LYS A 776 -3.55 36.91 59.28
CA LYS A 776 -2.11 36.64 59.11
C LYS A 776 -1.26 37.84 59.50
N TYR A 777 -0.25 37.62 60.35
CA TYR A 777 0.80 38.59 60.66
C TYR A 777 2.04 38.31 59.79
N ASN A 778 2.44 39.27 58.95
CA ASN A 778 3.66 39.18 58.13
C ASN A 778 4.53 40.42 58.37
N PRO A 779 5.57 40.34 59.22
CA PRO A 779 6.43 41.47 59.57
C PRO A 779 7.10 42.13 58.35
N LEU A 780 7.51 41.34 57.36
CA LEU A 780 8.17 41.86 56.17
C LEU A 780 7.22 42.70 55.33
N LEU A 781 5.95 42.26 55.22
CA LEU A 781 4.93 43.01 54.48
C LEU A 781 4.57 44.31 55.20
N LEU A 782 4.45 44.28 56.52
CA LEU A 782 4.21 45.47 57.33
C LEU A 782 5.35 46.47 57.18
N TYR A 783 6.60 46.01 57.24
CA TYR A 783 7.77 46.85 57.03
C TYR A 783 7.80 47.47 55.62
N ALA A 784 7.48 46.69 54.58
CA ALA A 784 7.41 47.20 53.22
C ALA A 784 6.30 48.26 53.07
N ILE A 785 5.11 48.03 53.64
CA ILE A 785 4.03 49.03 53.65
C ILE A 785 4.45 50.29 54.39
N ALA A 786 5.10 50.16 55.56
CA ALA A 786 5.63 51.28 56.33
C ALA A 786 6.68 52.08 55.55
N GLN A 787 7.57 51.39 54.84
CA GLN A 787 8.56 52.00 53.97
C GLN A 787 7.89 52.77 52.81
N ILE A 788 6.92 52.16 52.12
CA ILE A 788 6.17 52.81 51.03
C ILE A 788 5.47 54.07 51.54
N ILE A 789 4.76 54.01 52.67
CA ILE A 789 4.09 55.18 53.26
C ILE A 789 5.11 56.29 53.55
N THR A 790 6.26 55.94 54.13
CA THR A 790 7.30 56.91 54.50
C THR A 790 7.94 57.57 53.27
N GLU A 791 8.24 56.79 52.23
CA GLU A 791 8.81 57.28 50.97
C GLU A 791 7.82 58.20 50.24
N GLN A 792 6.54 57.83 50.19
CA GLN A 792 5.51 58.64 49.53
C GLN A 792 5.17 59.90 50.32
N ASP A 793 5.20 59.86 51.66
CA ASP A 793 4.97 61.04 52.50
C ASP A 793 5.99 62.15 52.25
N SER A 794 7.24 61.77 51.93
CA SER A 794 8.31 62.71 51.60
C SER A 794 8.04 63.58 50.36
N LYS A 795 7.12 63.14 49.47
CA LYS A 795 6.68 63.91 48.29
C LYS A 795 5.70 65.05 48.64
N GLY A 796 5.26 65.14 49.90
CA GLY A 796 4.47 66.24 50.44
C GLY A 796 2.95 66.00 50.46
N PRO A 797 2.19 66.80 51.22
CA PRO A 797 0.79 66.53 51.58
C PRO A 797 -0.21 66.68 50.42
N LYS A 798 0.20 67.30 49.29
CA LYS A 798 -0.65 67.46 48.10
C LYS A 798 -0.49 66.32 47.09
N HIS A 799 0.44 65.39 47.33
CA HIS A 799 0.64 64.24 46.47
C HIS A 799 -0.56 63.28 46.57
N PHE A 800 -1.02 62.76 45.43
CA PHE A 800 -2.24 61.95 45.34
C PHE A 800 -2.25 60.77 46.31
N PHE A 801 -1.14 60.02 46.38
CA PHE A 801 -1.02 58.89 47.30
C PHE A 801 -1.29 59.29 48.75
N ASN A 802 -0.71 60.42 49.19
CA ASN A 802 -0.84 60.91 50.56
C ASN A 802 -2.26 61.37 50.88
N LEU A 803 -3.01 61.88 49.90
CA LEU A 803 -4.42 62.22 50.09
C LEU A 803 -5.29 60.97 50.30
N ALA A 804 -5.00 59.87 49.60
CA ALA A 804 -5.84 58.68 49.61
C ALA A 804 -5.43 57.63 50.66
N ILE A 805 -4.15 57.53 51.02
CA ILE A 805 -3.66 56.51 51.94
C ILE A 805 -4.21 56.68 53.36
N TYR A 806 -4.35 57.91 53.85
CA TYR A 806 -4.87 58.16 55.20
C TYR A 806 -6.38 57.86 55.29
N ASP A 807 -7.14 58.12 54.24
CA ASP A 807 -8.54 57.69 54.15
C ASP A 807 -8.65 56.16 54.15
N PHE A 808 -7.77 55.47 53.40
CA PHE A 808 -7.70 54.01 53.43
C PHE A 808 -7.36 53.47 54.83
N LEU A 809 -6.34 54.02 55.49
CA LEU A 809 -5.92 53.62 56.82
C LEU A 809 -6.98 53.90 57.89
N LYS A 810 -7.74 55.00 57.75
CA LYS A 810 -8.89 55.31 58.60
C LYS A 810 -9.98 54.23 58.50
N MET A 811 -10.20 53.68 57.31
CA MET A 811 -11.14 52.56 57.11
C MET A 811 -10.54 51.20 57.51
N ASN A 812 -9.22 51.12 57.74
CA ASN A 812 -8.48 49.89 58.03
C ASN A 812 -7.61 50.04 59.30
N THR A 813 -8.19 50.54 60.39
CA THR A 813 -7.47 50.85 61.65
C THR A 813 -6.67 49.68 62.23
N LYS A 814 -7.10 48.43 62.00
CA LYS A 814 -6.34 47.24 62.39
C LYS A 814 -4.96 47.16 61.74
N LEU A 815 -4.83 47.54 60.46
CA LEU A 815 -3.53 47.61 59.80
C LEU A 815 -2.64 48.66 60.48
N VAL A 816 -3.20 49.80 60.88
CA VAL A 816 -2.46 50.84 61.63
C VAL A 816 -1.93 50.29 62.96
N VAL A 817 -2.76 49.54 63.69
CA VAL A 817 -2.34 48.88 64.94
C VAL A 817 -1.21 47.87 64.68
N LEU A 818 -1.34 47.04 63.64
CA LEU A 818 -0.28 46.08 63.26
C LEU A 818 1.03 46.77 62.88
N LEU A 819 0.98 47.85 62.09
CA LEU A 819 2.16 48.63 61.71
C LEU A 819 2.84 49.30 62.92
N MET A 820 2.08 49.71 63.93
CA MET A 820 2.62 50.36 65.12
C MET A 820 3.08 49.37 66.20
N ASN A 821 2.61 48.12 66.15
CA ASN A 821 3.06 47.04 67.04
C ASN A 821 4.24 46.26 66.48
N ASP A 822 4.53 46.37 65.18
CA ASP A 822 5.75 45.85 64.56
C ASP A 822 6.93 46.84 64.77
N PRO A 823 7.99 46.50 65.54
CA PRO A 823 9.03 47.46 65.90
C PRO A 823 9.77 48.09 64.70
N PRO A 824 10.17 47.33 63.65
CA PRO A 824 10.78 47.89 62.45
C PRO A 824 9.86 48.87 61.69
N SER A 825 8.58 48.51 61.55
CA SER A 825 7.58 49.36 60.90
C SER A 825 7.32 50.65 61.69
N LYS A 826 7.21 50.55 63.02
CA LYS A 826 7.03 51.68 63.95
C LYS A 826 8.21 52.65 63.87
N GLU A 827 9.44 52.14 63.87
CA GLU A 827 10.64 52.97 63.74
C GLU A 827 10.62 53.75 62.43
N LYS A 828 10.29 53.09 61.32
CA LYS A 828 10.20 53.73 60.00
C LYS A 828 9.12 54.81 59.94
N LEU A 829 7.91 54.50 60.41
CA LEU A 829 6.76 55.42 60.39
C LEU A 829 6.88 56.58 61.38
N SER A 830 7.66 56.44 62.45
CA SER A 830 7.93 57.54 63.39
C SER A 830 8.68 58.72 62.76
N GLN A 831 9.31 58.50 61.60
CA GLN A 831 9.98 59.52 60.80
C GLN A 831 8.99 60.30 59.92
N CYS A 832 7.74 59.84 59.80
CA CYS A 832 6.69 60.39 58.96
C CYS A 832 5.76 61.30 59.77
N LYS A 833 5.95 62.63 59.64
CA LYS A 833 5.22 63.62 60.44
C LYS A 833 3.71 63.55 60.19
N ASN A 834 3.28 63.40 58.93
CA ASN A 834 1.86 63.35 58.58
C ASN A 834 1.19 62.08 59.10
N PHE A 835 1.89 60.94 59.12
CA PHE A 835 1.38 59.70 59.72
C PHE A 835 1.24 59.79 61.24
N THR A 836 2.22 60.43 61.89
CA THR A 836 2.18 60.66 63.34
C THR A 836 1.06 61.63 63.73
N ASP A 837 0.83 62.67 62.92
CA ASP A 837 -0.28 63.62 63.11
C ASP A 837 -1.64 62.96 62.81
N PHE A 838 -1.72 62.08 61.81
CA PHE A 838 -2.91 61.26 61.52
C PHE A 838 -3.33 60.39 62.71
N ILE A 839 -2.39 59.64 63.32
CA ILE A 839 -2.69 58.81 64.51
C ILE A 839 -3.26 59.66 65.65
N LYS A 840 -2.67 60.84 65.90
CA LYS A 840 -3.11 61.78 66.95
C LYS A 840 -4.49 62.36 66.65
N ASN A 841 -4.74 62.77 65.40
CA ASN A 841 -5.98 63.42 64.98
C ASN A 841 -7.16 62.45 64.94
N GLU A 842 -6.93 61.20 64.54
CA GLU A 842 -7.97 60.16 64.45
C GLU A 842 -8.14 59.35 65.76
N GLN A 843 -7.39 59.69 66.82
CA GLN A 843 -7.46 59.06 68.15
C GLN A 843 -7.34 57.52 68.11
N ILE A 844 -6.43 56.99 67.29
CA ILE A 844 -6.25 55.54 67.14
C ILE A 844 -5.52 54.98 68.37
N THR A 845 -6.20 54.14 69.15
CA THR A 845 -5.61 53.47 70.33
C THR A 845 -4.64 52.37 69.89
N ILE A 846 -3.35 52.53 70.22
CA ILE A 846 -2.32 51.51 70.02
C ILE A 846 -2.08 50.80 71.35
N GLU A 847 -2.58 49.58 71.49
CA GLU A 847 -2.27 48.74 72.66
C GLU A 847 -0.84 48.20 72.52
N GLU A 848 0.09 48.66 73.36
CA GLU A 848 1.43 48.10 73.44
C GLU A 848 1.36 46.67 73.97
N THR A 849 1.65 45.68 73.12
CA THR A 849 1.82 44.27 73.52
C THR A 849 3.11 44.10 74.31
N SER A 850 3.10 44.56 75.56
CA SER A 850 4.12 44.23 76.54
C SER A 850 3.68 43.01 77.37
N LYS A 851 4.49 41.95 77.25
CA LYS A 851 4.54 40.72 78.05
C LYS A 851 3.45 39.67 77.79
N GLU A 852 3.93 38.55 77.24
CA GLU A 852 3.44 37.21 77.54
C GLU A 852 3.01 37.12 79.01
N LYS A 853 1.70 37.03 79.23
CA LYS A 853 1.15 36.40 80.43
C LYS A 853 0.51 35.10 80.00
N SER A 854 1.18 34.03 80.39
CA SER A 854 0.64 32.71 80.64
C SER A 854 -0.83 32.77 81.08
N GLU A 855 -1.75 32.32 80.23
CA GLU A 855 -3.13 32.04 80.65
C GLU A 855 -3.17 30.72 81.40
N SER A 856 -3.18 30.84 82.73
CA SER A 856 -3.75 29.82 83.62
C SER A 856 -5.26 29.97 83.61
N SER A 857 -5.95 28.93 83.13
CA SER A 857 -7.14 28.31 83.70
C SER A 857 -8.01 29.14 84.66
N LEU A 858 -9.27 29.36 84.29
CA LEU A 858 -10.50 28.94 84.99
C LEU A 858 -11.64 29.93 84.78
N THR A 859 -12.64 29.44 84.04
CA THR A 859 -14.07 29.44 84.40
C THR A 859 -14.59 30.61 85.24
N SER A 860 -15.55 31.34 84.70
CA SER A 860 -16.95 31.09 85.06
C SER A 860 -17.93 31.99 84.28
N LEU A 861 -18.99 31.34 83.80
CA LEU A 861 -20.37 31.84 83.63
C LEU A 861 -20.58 32.99 82.63
N GLY A 862 -21.32 32.86 81.54
CA GLY A 862 -22.21 31.81 81.09
C GLY A 862 -23.26 32.41 80.16
N ILE A 863 -23.97 31.52 79.48
CA ILE A 863 -25.33 31.66 78.93
C ILE A 863 -25.42 31.74 77.39
N PHE A 864 -25.85 30.57 76.85
CA PHE A 864 -26.38 30.20 75.53
C PHE A 864 -25.43 29.85 74.37
N GLY A 865 -25.34 28.54 74.12
CA GLY A 865 -24.84 27.95 72.88
C GLY A 865 -24.46 26.47 73.04
N ASN A 866 -25.41 25.62 73.40
CA ASN A 866 -25.19 24.17 73.52
C ASN A 866 -24.90 23.55 72.14
N ASN A 867 -23.73 22.91 72.06
CA ASN A 867 -23.47 21.52 71.68
C ASN A 867 -23.80 21.08 70.23
N ASN A 868 -22.79 20.76 69.40
CA ASN A 868 -21.89 19.57 69.41
C ASN A 868 -22.45 18.49 68.44
N ASN A 869 -21.70 17.66 67.72
CA ASN A 869 -20.29 17.32 67.71
C ASN A 869 -19.99 16.55 66.41
N LEU A 870 -18.77 16.72 65.87
CA LEU A 870 -18.07 15.72 65.06
C LEU A 870 -17.75 14.47 65.90
N PRO A 871 -17.36 13.34 65.28
CA PRO A 871 -15.92 13.05 65.33
C PRO A 871 -15.34 12.39 64.05
N GLU A 872 -14.12 12.82 63.70
CA GLU A 872 -13.04 11.98 63.14
C GLU A 872 -12.64 10.97 64.25
N GLU A 873 -12.12 9.76 64.06
CA GLU A 873 -11.17 9.25 63.06
C GLU A 873 -10.98 7.73 63.33
N ASN A 874 -10.40 7.03 62.35
CA ASN A 874 -9.58 5.79 62.43
C ASN A 874 -10.10 4.49 61.77
N ASN A 875 -9.46 4.24 60.62
CA ASN A 875 -8.71 3.04 60.23
C ASN A 875 -9.35 1.64 60.21
N SER A 876 -9.32 1.11 58.99
CA SER A 876 -8.82 -0.23 58.61
C SER A 876 -9.78 -1.42 58.52
N SER A 877 -9.84 -1.93 57.28
CA SER A 877 -9.80 -3.34 56.90
C SER A 877 -11.09 -4.17 56.84
N LYS A 878 -11.20 -4.85 55.67
CA LYS A 878 -11.90 -6.11 55.36
C LYS A 878 -13.43 -6.10 55.14
N ASP A 879 -13.79 -6.35 53.87
CA ASP A 879 -14.94 -7.16 53.40
C ASP A 879 -15.19 -8.43 54.25
N PRO A 880 -16.35 -9.14 54.16
CA PRO A 880 -17.48 -8.99 53.22
C PRO A 880 -18.91 -9.14 53.86
N SER A 881 -19.92 -9.13 52.98
CA SER A 881 -21.13 -9.97 52.94
C SER A 881 -22.48 -9.57 53.60
N GLN A 882 -23.52 -9.78 52.78
CA GLN A 882 -24.95 -10.07 53.04
C GLN A 882 -25.85 -8.92 53.51
N SER A 883 -26.82 -8.51 52.67
CA SER A 883 -28.23 -8.98 52.63
C SER A 883 -29.00 -8.52 53.88
N THR A 884 -30.19 -7.95 53.85
CA THR A 884 -31.36 -8.07 52.97
C THR A 884 -32.39 -7.07 53.54
N ILE A 885 -33.29 -6.53 52.71
CA ILE A 885 -34.70 -6.14 53.04
C ILE A 885 -34.86 -5.04 54.13
N GLY A 886 -35.59 -3.94 53.96
CA GLY A 886 -36.55 -3.52 52.95
C GLY A 886 -37.37 -2.34 53.49
N THR A 887 -38.24 -1.84 52.61
CA THR A 887 -39.46 -1.03 52.86
C THR A 887 -39.36 0.45 53.27
N LYS A 888 -39.64 1.28 52.25
CA LYS A 888 -40.78 2.24 52.11
C LYS A 888 -40.80 3.59 52.86
N LYS A 889 -40.81 4.61 51.98
CA LYS A 889 -41.72 5.78 51.87
C LYS A 889 -41.54 6.96 52.84
N GLY A 890 -41.08 8.04 52.23
CA GLY A 890 -41.36 9.45 52.52
C GLY A 890 -40.97 10.22 51.27
#